data_AF-A0A1Q3GQU6-F1
#
_entry.id   AF-A0A1Q3GQU6-F1
#
_cell.length_a   1.000
_cell.length_b   1.000
_cell.length_c   1.000
_cell.angle_alpha   90.00
_cell.angle_beta   90.00
_cell.angle_gamma   90.00
#
_symmetry.space_group_name_H-M   'P 1'
#
loop_
_entity.id
_entity.type
_entity.pdbx_description
1 polymer ?
#
loop_
_entity_poly.entity_id
_entity_poly.type
_entity_poly.pdbx_seq_one_letter_code
_entity_poly.pdbx_strand_id
1 'polypeptide(L)'
;MIKFFGVLTFIIYLSTIGQAQNISSLLNTISSDSVEAFQAYEKLLQKKPQAIKSFFSNPKNVSLFNENQYLKYTDPKKEVLAVSQLVAYCKQHKFPYQSSLLRERLIKLYSNMTDYERLFMEKQMLKKLTLQDISCLEYYGFLYGTFLNDQYDIHSFDVSLNKLLDILYEKHWIDIIQNEELLNFYVYKCLIFTKYKNRGEYNKYYRRFKEQSLQVRNKLVALYKREQNIQMQQAFLIAIYMLEKSIPAYQRLNLRIPTKQYLQLRDKAVIFSDQIVEIKDGDISYIFDQINDAKDPKKLHLLFALIDLHKPVNATPYLIKLLDDERIYSTNYLHVRFAHGGGRRIERKVTVGQKAIKSLNAMYNQFFIEKDDDKLFVINAGFDLKGKNEIAQQKNYWRNYWHRHKQSLHKWKSKFLKDQLQYLQQQRKLGCDIFSQLLENKELTNSQRKLVLSQSVKLIDLSCIRYSKIREEERLPKEILEVSLGKRLFYSDYAILVDQVARDDKSYLLDHLLSKLESYKDKEQGKILKYLLYFDWFKALLLEYKKDVNLIEQITTKFKNVYPTYTGEDEDHKLFFLETLYYNIDQKNALIKQHELTNNWAVMQTFCQNLGWQECIQFLQKWGELNIKEQMRQIIVNEYFGIALPSVEAEPIQKLIKDMKKMNEYALKCRYLKKVQMPVQRRKGKLNYELIYKYLHYYFAEEGFINSGYTTSTGVIHPIINLLKKEFKSTQNSVDYWVGFLKQKRLIGIRFKTEFLGNFTFKHTYSTLFD
;
A
#
# COMPACT_ATOMS: atom_id res chain seq x y z
N MET A 1 33.92 -52.85 16.64
CA MET A 1 32.49 -53.22 16.61
C MET A 1 31.65 -52.57 17.73
N ILE A 2 32.16 -52.37 18.94
CA ILE A 2 31.42 -51.73 20.06
C ILE A 2 31.19 -50.20 19.86
N LYS A 3 32.04 -49.51 19.07
CA LYS A 3 31.84 -48.08 18.72
C LYS A 3 30.76 -47.83 17.64
N PHE A 4 30.28 -48.86 16.94
CA PHE A 4 29.25 -48.72 15.89
C PHE A 4 27.83 -48.82 16.47
N PHE A 5 27.67 -49.56 17.59
CA PHE A 5 26.39 -49.65 18.30
C PHE A 5 26.04 -48.35 19.02
N GLY A 6 27.00 -47.61 19.58
CA GLY A 6 26.74 -46.34 20.25
C GLY A 6 26.15 -45.25 19.33
N VAL A 7 26.59 -45.19 18.07
CA VAL A 7 26.10 -44.21 17.09
C VAL A 7 24.74 -44.61 16.51
N LEU A 8 24.50 -45.91 16.28
CA LEU A 8 23.19 -46.38 15.83
C LEU A 8 22.13 -46.25 16.93
N THR A 9 22.50 -46.47 18.19
CA THR A 9 21.58 -46.25 19.33
C THR A 9 21.30 -44.76 19.52
N PHE A 10 22.26 -43.86 19.26
CA PHE A 10 22.06 -42.40 19.34
C PHE A 10 21.20 -41.86 18.17
N ILE A 11 21.34 -42.42 16.96
CA ILE A 11 20.51 -42.08 15.79
C ILE A 11 19.10 -42.68 15.95
N ILE A 12 18.98 -43.88 16.51
CA ILE A 12 17.68 -44.48 16.84
C ILE A 12 17.02 -43.69 17.98
N TYR A 13 17.76 -43.22 19.00
CA TYR A 13 17.23 -42.36 20.08
C TYR A 13 16.73 -41.01 19.55
N LEU A 14 17.45 -40.38 18.60
CA LEU A 14 16.98 -39.16 17.92
C LEU A 14 15.77 -39.40 17.00
N SER A 15 15.60 -40.60 16.46
CA SER A 15 14.40 -40.99 15.68
C SER A 15 13.21 -41.44 16.55
N THR A 16 13.43 -41.78 17.82
CA THR A 16 12.41 -42.30 18.75
C THR A 16 12.04 -41.35 19.90
N ILE A 17 12.71 -40.19 20.03
CA ILE A 17 12.17 -39.00 20.76
C ILE A 17 11.19 -38.21 19.84
N GLY A 18 10.49 -38.93 18.96
CA GLY A 18 9.28 -38.46 18.28
C GLY A 18 8.03 -38.55 19.16
N GLN A 19 8.18 -38.49 20.49
CA GLN A 19 7.03 -38.29 21.37
C GLN A 19 6.36 -37.00 20.94
N ALA A 20 5.06 -37.07 20.67
CA ALA A 20 4.25 -35.95 20.26
C ALA A 20 4.27 -34.87 21.35
N GLN A 21 5.26 -33.97 21.32
CA GLN A 21 5.30 -32.81 22.18
C GLN A 21 3.96 -32.08 21.99
N ASN A 22 3.18 -32.04 23.06
CA ASN A 22 1.89 -31.37 23.07
C ASN A 22 2.12 -29.89 22.75
N ILE A 23 1.22 -29.27 22.00
CA ILE A 23 1.32 -27.85 21.60
C ILE A 23 1.56 -26.95 22.81
N SER A 24 0.99 -27.29 23.98
CA SER A 24 1.22 -26.59 25.25
C SER A 24 2.69 -26.61 25.71
N SER A 25 3.42 -27.70 25.48
CA SER A 25 4.85 -27.78 25.84
C SER A 25 5.73 -26.94 24.92
N LEU A 26 5.43 -26.93 23.61
CA LEU A 26 6.10 -26.06 22.64
C LEU A 26 5.88 -24.59 22.98
N LEU A 27 4.70 -24.24 23.50
CA LEU A 27 4.38 -22.90 23.93
C LEU A 27 5.28 -22.40 25.05
N ASN A 28 5.47 -23.20 26.10
CA ASN A 28 6.33 -22.82 27.23
C ASN A 28 7.77 -22.55 26.76
N THR A 29 8.24 -23.34 25.78
CA THR A 29 9.55 -23.14 25.16
C THR A 29 9.58 -21.94 24.21
N ILE A 30 8.49 -21.66 23.50
CA ILE A 30 8.37 -20.46 22.68
C ILE A 30 8.39 -19.23 23.59
N SER A 31 7.63 -19.21 24.68
CA SER A 31 7.57 -18.11 25.65
C SER A 31 8.84 -17.96 26.50
N SER A 32 9.74 -18.95 26.51
CA SER A 32 11.06 -18.78 27.12
C SER A 32 11.97 -18.08 26.11
N ASP A 33 12.40 -16.87 26.44
CA ASP A 33 13.31 -16.01 25.66
C ASP A 33 14.68 -16.67 25.41
N SER A 34 14.71 -17.70 24.57
CA SER A 34 15.79 -18.66 24.43
C SER A 34 15.96 -19.09 22.97
N VAL A 35 17.15 -19.60 22.62
CA VAL A 35 17.44 -20.09 21.25
C VAL A 35 16.53 -21.28 20.88
N GLU A 36 16.06 -22.02 21.88
CA GLU A 36 15.11 -23.11 21.78
C GLU A 36 13.72 -22.66 21.31
N ALA A 37 13.36 -21.38 21.50
CA ALA A 37 12.08 -20.82 21.06
C ALA A 37 11.90 -20.91 19.55
N PHE A 38 12.97 -20.64 18.78
CA PHE A 38 12.94 -20.73 17.32
C PHE A 38 12.67 -22.17 16.84
N GLN A 39 13.33 -23.16 17.46
CA GLN A 39 13.14 -24.57 17.13
C GLN A 39 11.74 -25.07 17.53
N ALA A 40 11.25 -24.63 18.68
CA ALA A 40 9.90 -24.94 19.14
C ALA A 40 8.83 -24.33 18.21
N TYR A 41 9.07 -23.12 17.72
CA TYR A 41 8.23 -22.46 16.73
C TYR A 41 8.26 -23.18 15.37
N GLU A 42 9.44 -23.57 14.87
CA GLU A 42 9.58 -24.39 13.64
C GLU A 42 8.76 -25.69 13.75
N LYS A 43 8.80 -26.37 14.92
CA LYS A 43 8.01 -27.57 15.20
C LYS A 43 6.50 -27.30 15.27
N LEU A 44 6.09 -26.15 15.80
CA LEU A 44 4.69 -25.76 15.88
C LEU A 44 4.07 -25.60 14.48
N LEU A 45 4.78 -24.93 13.57
CA LEU A 45 4.35 -24.74 12.18
C LEU A 45 4.09 -26.07 11.45
N GLN A 46 4.73 -27.15 11.88
CA GLN A 46 4.58 -28.47 11.28
C GLN A 46 3.43 -29.32 11.87
N LYS A 47 2.71 -28.82 12.88
CA LYS A 47 1.56 -29.52 13.48
C LYS A 47 0.35 -29.49 12.53
N LYS A 48 -0.61 -30.40 12.77
CA LYS A 48 -1.84 -30.51 11.96
C LYS A 48 -2.71 -29.24 12.10
N PRO A 49 -3.32 -28.73 11.01
CA PRO A 49 -4.14 -27.51 11.06
C PRO A 49 -5.29 -27.56 12.07
N GLN A 50 -5.96 -28.71 12.24
CA GLN A 50 -7.02 -28.84 13.25
C GLN A 50 -6.48 -28.64 14.66
N ALA A 51 -5.29 -29.16 14.97
CA ALA A 51 -4.67 -29.01 16.28
C ALA A 51 -4.32 -27.55 16.57
N ILE A 52 -3.76 -26.84 15.58
CA ILE A 52 -3.51 -25.38 15.65
C ILE A 52 -4.81 -24.60 15.85
N LYS A 53 -5.87 -24.93 15.11
CA LYS A 53 -7.17 -24.26 15.21
C LYS A 53 -7.81 -24.46 16.59
N SER A 54 -7.82 -25.70 17.10
CA SER A 54 -8.32 -26.02 18.43
C SER A 54 -7.50 -25.32 19.51
N PHE A 55 -6.19 -25.27 19.35
CA PHE A 55 -5.31 -24.60 20.28
C PHE A 55 -5.58 -23.09 20.39
N PHE A 56 -5.67 -22.37 19.26
CA PHE A 56 -6.02 -20.94 19.23
C PHE A 56 -7.54 -20.67 19.40
N SER A 57 -8.33 -21.67 19.80
CA SER A 57 -9.71 -21.44 20.26
C SER A 57 -9.74 -20.87 21.69
N ASN A 58 -8.71 -21.13 22.49
CA ASN A 58 -8.53 -20.56 23.82
C ASN A 58 -7.86 -19.17 23.73
N PRO A 59 -8.52 -18.08 24.19
CA PRO A 59 -7.94 -16.73 24.17
C PRO A 59 -6.63 -16.59 24.94
N LYS A 60 -6.41 -17.38 26.02
CA LYS A 60 -5.17 -17.33 26.80
C LYS A 60 -3.94 -17.69 25.95
N ASN A 61 -4.09 -18.66 25.05
CA ASN A 61 -3.01 -19.09 24.16
C ASN A 61 -2.65 -18.01 23.13
N VAL A 62 -3.63 -17.18 22.72
CA VAL A 62 -3.36 -16.02 21.85
C VAL A 62 -2.58 -14.95 22.61
N SER A 63 -2.92 -14.69 23.88
CA SER A 63 -2.20 -13.73 24.74
C SER A 63 -0.73 -14.12 24.90
N LEU A 64 -0.47 -15.37 25.28
CA LEU A 64 0.90 -15.89 25.44
C LEU A 64 1.74 -15.76 24.17
N PHE A 65 1.13 -15.95 23.00
CA PHE A 65 1.80 -15.76 21.71
C PHE A 65 2.15 -14.28 21.44
N ASN A 66 1.30 -13.36 21.88
CA ASN A 66 1.51 -11.93 21.70
C ASN A 66 2.48 -11.32 22.73
N GLU A 67 2.72 -12.00 23.85
CA GLU A 67 3.66 -11.59 24.90
C GLU A 67 5.12 -11.90 24.54
N ASN A 68 5.36 -12.73 23.52
CA ASN A 68 6.70 -13.07 23.06
C ASN A 68 7.33 -11.95 22.22
N GLN A 69 8.39 -11.33 22.74
CA GLN A 69 9.10 -10.22 22.08
C GLN A 69 9.81 -10.61 20.77
N TYR A 70 10.13 -11.89 20.58
CA TYR A 70 10.76 -12.42 19.37
C TYR A 70 9.74 -12.81 18.30
N LEU A 71 8.43 -12.69 18.52
CA LEU A 71 7.42 -13.05 17.52
C LEU A 71 6.56 -11.85 17.14
N LYS A 72 6.66 -11.42 15.88
CA LYS A 72 5.87 -10.29 15.37
C LYS A 72 4.69 -10.77 14.53
N TYR A 73 3.55 -10.94 15.19
CA TYR A 73 2.29 -11.29 14.53
C TYR A 73 1.29 -10.14 14.54
N THR A 74 0.53 -10.02 13.44
CA THR A 74 -0.70 -9.21 13.45
C THR A 74 -1.88 -10.05 13.96
N ASP A 75 -1.93 -11.34 13.58
CA ASP A 75 -2.91 -12.30 14.06
C ASP A 75 -2.28 -13.71 14.13
N PRO A 76 -1.68 -14.11 15.27
CA PRO A 76 -0.94 -15.37 15.39
C PRO A 76 -1.78 -16.59 15.01
N LYS A 77 -3.08 -16.54 15.36
CA LYS A 77 -4.04 -17.60 15.05
C LYS A 77 -4.18 -17.82 13.55
N LYS A 78 -4.25 -16.75 12.76
CA LYS A 78 -4.35 -16.86 11.31
C LYS A 78 -2.99 -17.28 10.73
N GLU A 79 -1.93 -16.55 11.08
CA GLU A 79 -0.57 -16.69 10.51
C GLU A 79 -0.02 -18.11 10.67
N VAL A 80 -0.01 -18.62 11.90
CA VAL A 80 0.43 -20.00 12.20
C VAL A 80 -0.47 -21.03 11.51
N LEU A 81 -1.78 -20.79 11.46
CA LEU A 81 -2.72 -21.73 10.81
C LEU A 81 -2.48 -21.81 9.31
N ALA A 82 -2.23 -20.70 8.60
CA ALA A 82 -1.99 -20.74 7.16
C ALA A 82 -0.70 -21.49 6.81
N VAL A 83 0.38 -21.28 7.58
CA VAL A 83 1.64 -22.00 7.35
C VAL A 83 1.48 -23.49 7.67
N SER A 84 0.78 -23.83 8.75
CA SER A 84 0.42 -25.23 9.05
C SER A 84 -0.42 -25.87 7.93
N GLN A 85 -1.33 -25.12 7.31
CA GLN A 85 -2.09 -25.57 6.14
C GLN A 85 -1.21 -25.76 4.90
N LEU A 86 -0.26 -24.86 4.64
CA LEU A 86 0.73 -25.01 3.58
C LEU A 86 1.53 -26.30 3.78
N VAL A 87 2.10 -26.51 4.98
CA VAL A 87 2.91 -27.70 5.30
C VAL A 87 2.08 -28.98 5.15
N ALA A 88 0.85 -28.99 5.65
CA ALA A 88 -0.03 -30.15 5.53
C ALA A 88 -0.33 -30.50 4.07
N TYR A 89 -0.62 -29.49 3.24
CA TYR A 89 -0.87 -29.67 1.81
C TYR A 89 0.38 -30.19 1.09
N CYS A 90 1.55 -29.59 1.37
CA CYS A 90 2.81 -30.03 0.79
C CYS A 90 3.13 -31.49 1.13
N LYS A 91 2.93 -31.91 2.39
CA LYS A 91 3.11 -33.30 2.81
C LYS A 91 2.14 -34.25 2.09
N GLN A 92 0.87 -33.88 2.00
CA GLN A 92 -0.17 -34.70 1.35
C GLN A 92 0.11 -34.90 -0.14
N HIS A 93 0.55 -33.85 -0.83
CA HIS A 93 0.79 -33.85 -2.28
C HIS A 93 2.26 -34.04 -2.66
N LYS A 94 3.13 -34.37 -1.69
CA LYS A 94 4.58 -34.57 -1.89
C LYS A 94 5.29 -33.36 -2.54
N PHE A 95 4.78 -32.14 -2.33
CA PHE A 95 5.52 -30.94 -2.71
C PHE A 95 6.65 -30.66 -1.73
N PRO A 96 7.87 -30.35 -2.21
CA PRO A 96 8.96 -29.93 -1.35
C PRO A 96 8.64 -28.57 -0.72
N TYR A 97 8.85 -28.47 0.59
CA TYR A 97 8.67 -27.23 1.36
C TYR A 97 9.84 -26.97 2.33
N GLN A 98 10.83 -27.86 2.37
CA GLN A 98 12.06 -27.73 3.14
C GLN A 98 13.25 -28.13 2.26
N SER A 99 14.36 -27.42 2.44
CA SER A 99 15.63 -27.66 1.73
C SER A 99 16.77 -27.13 2.60
N SER A 100 17.67 -28.02 3.06
CA SER A 100 18.81 -27.65 3.90
C SER A 100 19.73 -26.65 3.20
N LEU A 101 20.03 -26.90 1.93
CA LEU A 101 20.84 -26.01 1.10
C LEU A 101 20.21 -24.62 0.94
N LEU A 102 18.89 -24.55 0.78
CA LEU A 102 18.20 -23.27 0.71
C LEU A 102 18.16 -22.58 2.06
N ARG A 103 17.95 -23.33 3.15
CA ARG A 103 17.97 -22.81 4.53
C ARG A 103 19.28 -22.09 4.82
N GLU A 104 20.42 -22.70 4.51
CA GLU A 104 21.75 -22.09 4.70
C GLU A 104 21.91 -20.78 3.93
N ARG A 105 21.46 -20.76 2.67
CA ARG A 105 21.48 -19.53 1.86
C ARG A 105 20.54 -18.47 2.43
N LEU A 106 19.36 -18.82 2.89
CA LEU A 106 18.44 -17.85 3.50
C LEU A 106 18.97 -17.32 4.82
N ILE A 107 19.63 -18.13 5.65
CA ILE A 107 20.29 -17.67 6.87
C ILE A 107 21.38 -16.65 6.54
N LYS A 108 22.20 -16.92 5.51
CA LYS A 108 23.18 -15.94 5.06
C LYS A 108 22.52 -14.68 4.48
N LEU A 109 21.38 -14.79 3.79
CA LEU A 109 20.62 -13.63 3.32
C LEU A 109 20.01 -12.82 4.48
N TYR A 110 19.73 -13.49 5.59
CA TYR A 110 19.17 -12.89 6.79
C TYR A 110 20.22 -12.09 7.60
N SER A 111 21.52 -12.34 7.39
CA SER A 111 22.60 -11.62 8.07
C SER A 111 22.79 -10.18 7.57
N ASN A 112 23.54 -9.38 8.35
CA ASN A 112 23.96 -8.03 7.96
C ASN A 112 24.88 -8.07 6.73
N MET A 113 24.50 -7.36 5.67
CA MET A 113 25.26 -7.22 4.43
C MET A 113 24.91 -5.90 3.75
N THR A 114 25.81 -5.38 2.92
CA THR A 114 25.53 -4.22 2.07
C THR A 114 24.51 -4.56 0.98
N ASP A 115 23.82 -3.55 0.45
CA ASP A 115 22.83 -3.75 -0.64
C ASP A 115 23.43 -4.43 -1.89
N TYR A 116 24.72 -4.18 -2.19
CA TYR A 116 25.41 -4.78 -3.33
C TYR A 116 25.76 -6.25 -3.10
N GLU A 117 26.21 -6.61 -1.89
CA GLU A 117 26.43 -8.00 -1.49
C GLU A 117 25.13 -8.80 -1.52
N ARG A 118 24.05 -8.18 -1.02
CA ARG A 118 22.69 -8.72 -1.07
C ARG A 118 22.23 -8.98 -2.49
N LEU A 119 22.34 -7.99 -3.38
CA LEU A 119 22.03 -8.15 -4.80
C LEU A 119 22.83 -9.29 -5.44
N PHE A 120 24.12 -9.38 -5.15
CA PHE A 120 24.97 -10.41 -5.71
C PHE A 120 24.53 -11.81 -5.24
N MET A 121 24.22 -11.94 -3.95
CA MET A 121 23.73 -13.18 -3.37
C MET A 121 22.36 -13.58 -3.92
N GLU A 122 21.41 -12.65 -4.01
CA GLU A 122 20.11 -12.87 -4.63
C GLU A 122 20.27 -13.39 -6.07
N LYS A 123 21.14 -12.75 -6.87
CA LYS A 123 21.46 -13.19 -8.24
C LYS A 123 22.05 -14.60 -8.28
N GLN A 124 22.94 -14.94 -7.33
CA GLN A 124 23.50 -16.29 -7.25
C GLN A 124 22.44 -17.33 -6.87
N MET A 125 21.54 -16.98 -5.96
CA MET A 125 20.41 -17.83 -5.58
C MET A 125 19.50 -18.08 -6.78
N LEU A 126 19.08 -17.03 -7.50
CA LEU A 126 18.19 -17.14 -8.67
C LEU A 126 18.71 -18.05 -9.78
N LYS A 127 20.03 -18.12 -9.97
CA LYS A 127 20.65 -19.05 -10.94
C LYS A 127 20.42 -20.52 -10.59
N LYS A 128 20.27 -20.84 -9.30
CA LYS A 128 20.19 -22.20 -8.77
C LYS A 128 18.78 -22.60 -8.35
N LEU A 129 17.91 -21.62 -8.08
CA LEU A 129 16.54 -21.85 -7.65
C LEU A 129 15.70 -22.41 -8.80
N THR A 130 14.84 -23.35 -8.43
CA THR A 130 13.91 -24.08 -9.29
C THR A 130 12.47 -23.83 -8.87
N LEU A 131 11.52 -24.30 -9.68
CA LEU A 131 10.08 -24.30 -9.33
C LEU A 131 9.80 -24.98 -7.97
N GLN A 132 10.54 -26.04 -7.64
CA GLN A 132 10.37 -26.79 -6.38
C GLN A 132 10.77 -25.98 -5.15
N ASP A 133 11.65 -24.99 -5.31
CA ASP A 133 12.14 -24.17 -4.20
C ASP A 133 11.13 -23.09 -3.76
N ILE A 134 10.09 -22.81 -4.56
CA ILE A 134 9.12 -21.75 -4.27
C ILE A 134 8.45 -21.96 -2.92
N SER A 135 7.94 -23.17 -2.65
CA SER A 135 7.28 -23.45 -1.37
C SER A 135 8.25 -23.53 -0.19
N CYS A 136 9.52 -23.82 -0.46
CA CYS A 136 10.57 -23.74 0.56
C CYS A 136 10.85 -22.27 0.94
N LEU A 137 10.94 -21.37 -0.04
CA LEU A 137 11.09 -19.93 0.17
C LEU A 137 9.90 -19.37 0.95
N GLU A 138 8.67 -19.76 0.61
CA GLU A 138 7.46 -19.35 1.36
C GLU A 138 7.53 -19.81 2.81
N TYR A 139 7.79 -21.09 3.04
CA TYR A 139 7.88 -21.66 4.39
C TYR A 139 8.94 -20.96 5.24
N TYR A 140 10.17 -20.85 4.72
CA TYR A 140 11.26 -20.20 5.45
C TYR A 140 11.04 -18.69 5.60
N GLY A 141 10.36 -18.05 4.65
CA GLY A 141 9.98 -16.66 4.78
C GLY A 141 9.05 -16.38 5.92
N PHE A 142 8.01 -17.20 6.08
CA PHE A 142 7.16 -17.08 7.26
C PHE A 142 7.92 -17.41 8.54
N LEU A 143 8.81 -18.39 8.52
CA LEU A 143 9.60 -18.77 9.68
C LEU A 143 10.55 -17.63 10.14
N TYR A 144 11.31 -17.04 9.23
CA TYR A 144 12.32 -16.01 9.55
C TYR A 144 11.74 -14.58 9.59
N GLY A 145 10.73 -14.27 8.77
CA GLY A 145 10.10 -12.94 8.74
C GLY A 145 9.19 -12.67 9.94
N THR A 146 8.81 -13.70 10.71
CA THR A 146 8.03 -13.53 11.94
C THR A 146 8.87 -13.56 13.21
N PHE A 147 10.08 -14.13 13.16
CA PHE A 147 10.97 -14.21 14.30
C PHE A 147 11.90 -12.98 14.33
N LEU A 148 11.73 -12.10 15.31
CA LEU A 148 12.58 -10.95 15.52
C LEU A 148 13.89 -11.36 16.18
N ASN A 149 15.01 -10.87 15.66
CA ASN A 149 16.28 -10.92 16.36
C ASN A 149 17.09 -9.70 15.90
N ASP A 150 17.46 -8.85 16.87
CA ASP A 150 18.14 -7.57 16.62
C ASP A 150 19.51 -7.71 15.93
N GLN A 151 20.05 -8.93 15.87
CA GLN A 151 21.28 -9.24 15.13
C GLN A 151 21.08 -9.33 13.61
N TYR A 152 19.83 -9.35 13.13
CA TYR A 152 19.49 -9.63 11.73
C TYR A 152 18.69 -8.51 11.07
N ASP A 153 18.96 -8.29 9.79
CA ASP A 153 18.29 -7.28 8.96
C ASP A 153 17.02 -7.87 8.33
N ILE A 154 15.97 -7.99 9.14
CA ILE A 154 14.68 -8.61 8.77
C ILE A 154 14.02 -7.86 7.62
N HIS A 155 14.09 -6.53 7.64
CA HIS A 155 13.48 -5.69 6.61
C HIS A 155 14.10 -5.95 5.24
N SER A 156 15.44 -5.99 5.14
CA SER A 156 16.08 -6.30 3.87
C SER A 156 15.92 -7.77 3.48
N PHE A 157 15.86 -8.69 4.43
CA PHE A 157 15.58 -10.10 4.16
C PHE A 157 14.20 -10.30 3.51
N ASP A 158 13.14 -9.71 4.07
CA ASP A 158 11.79 -9.82 3.51
C ASP A 158 11.73 -9.24 2.10
N VAL A 159 12.39 -8.09 1.89
CA VAL A 159 12.51 -7.48 0.56
C VAL A 159 13.20 -8.43 -0.42
N SER A 160 14.33 -9.03 -0.04
CA SER A 160 15.03 -10.00 -0.88
C SER A 160 14.17 -11.23 -1.19
N LEU A 161 13.52 -11.79 -0.18
CA LEU A 161 12.70 -12.98 -0.33
C LEU A 161 11.53 -12.75 -1.28
N ASN A 162 10.91 -11.58 -1.17
CA ASN A 162 9.84 -11.16 -2.04
C ASN A 162 10.29 -11.05 -3.50
N LYS A 163 11.47 -10.44 -3.75
CA LYS A 163 12.08 -10.40 -5.08
C LYS A 163 12.34 -11.81 -5.63
N LEU A 164 12.91 -12.70 -4.81
CA LEU A 164 13.19 -14.08 -5.20
C LEU A 164 11.91 -14.82 -5.61
N LEU A 165 10.84 -14.71 -4.80
CA LEU A 165 9.55 -15.30 -5.10
C LEU A 165 8.90 -14.70 -6.35
N ASP A 166 8.93 -13.38 -6.52
CA ASP A 166 8.39 -12.71 -7.70
C ASP A 166 9.03 -13.17 -9.00
N ILE A 167 10.36 -13.30 -9.00
CA ILE A 167 11.11 -13.74 -10.18
C ILE A 167 10.90 -15.23 -10.44
N LEU A 168 10.86 -16.06 -9.41
CA LEU A 168 10.60 -17.49 -9.59
C LEU A 168 9.19 -17.76 -10.10
N TYR A 169 8.20 -17.07 -9.54
CA TYR A 169 6.83 -17.18 -10.02
C TYR A 169 6.71 -16.69 -11.46
N GLU A 170 7.37 -15.59 -11.84
CA GLU A 170 7.38 -15.13 -13.23
C GLU A 170 8.05 -16.15 -14.16
N LYS A 171 9.25 -16.63 -13.80
CA LYS A 171 10.04 -17.59 -14.57
C LYS A 171 9.26 -18.88 -14.83
N HIS A 172 8.57 -19.38 -13.82
CA HIS A 172 7.88 -20.67 -13.85
C HIS A 172 6.36 -20.54 -14.01
N TRP A 173 5.84 -19.35 -14.32
CA TRP A 173 4.40 -19.14 -14.42
C TRP A 173 3.76 -20.03 -15.47
N ILE A 174 4.44 -20.19 -16.63
CA ILE A 174 3.97 -21.05 -17.72
C ILE A 174 3.91 -22.50 -17.27
N ASP A 175 4.92 -22.99 -16.56
CA ASP A 175 4.93 -24.33 -15.98
C ASP A 175 3.74 -24.53 -15.02
N ILE A 176 3.50 -23.53 -14.17
CA ILE A 176 2.40 -23.53 -13.18
C ILE A 176 1.03 -23.57 -13.87
N ILE A 177 0.77 -22.75 -14.89
CA ILE A 177 -0.53 -22.74 -15.58
C ILE A 177 -0.70 -23.93 -16.54
N GLN A 178 0.39 -24.56 -16.98
CA GLN A 178 0.35 -25.72 -17.86
C GLN A 178 0.04 -26.99 -17.08
N ASN A 179 0.60 -27.12 -15.88
CA ASN A 179 0.39 -28.23 -14.98
C ASN A 179 -0.80 -27.98 -14.04
N GLU A 180 -1.81 -28.83 -14.13
CA GLU A 180 -3.03 -28.71 -13.35
C GLU A 180 -2.81 -28.82 -11.83
N GLU A 181 -1.91 -29.69 -11.39
CA GLU A 181 -1.57 -29.88 -9.98
C GLU A 181 -0.90 -28.63 -9.39
N LEU A 182 0.03 -28.04 -10.14
CA LEU A 182 0.69 -26.78 -9.75
C LEU A 182 -0.27 -25.60 -9.74
N LEU A 183 -1.17 -25.51 -10.72
CA LEU A 183 -2.19 -24.46 -10.75
C LEU A 183 -3.15 -24.59 -9.56
N ASN A 184 -3.59 -25.81 -9.25
CA ASN A 184 -4.41 -26.10 -8.06
C ASN A 184 -3.66 -25.72 -6.79
N PHE A 185 -2.39 -26.08 -6.67
CA PHE A 185 -1.58 -25.72 -5.52
C PHE A 185 -1.42 -24.20 -5.39
N TYR A 186 -1.19 -23.49 -6.49
CA TYR A 186 -1.09 -22.03 -6.48
C TYR A 186 -2.40 -21.36 -6.03
N VAL A 187 -3.56 -21.83 -6.51
CA VAL A 187 -4.86 -21.32 -6.06
C VAL A 187 -5.12 -21.67 -4.59
N TYR A 188 -4.64 -22.82 -4.11
CA TYR A 188 -4.71 -23.20 -2.70
C TYR A 188 -3.88 -22.25 -1.84
N LYS A 189 -2.68 -21.87 -2.29
CA LYS A 189 -1.87 -20.82 -1.64
C LYS A 189 -2.61 -19.50 -1.58
N CYS A 190 -3.30 -19.11 -2.67
CA CYS A 190 -4.18 -17.95 -2.62
C CYS A 190 -5.18 -18.09 -1.46
N LEU A 191 -5.93 -19.19 -1.38
CA LEU A 191 -6.94 -19.41 -0.34
C LEU A 191 -6.39 -19.24 1.09
N ILE A 192 -5.28 -19.90 1.42
CA ILE A 192 -4.74 -19.91 2.79
C ILE A 192 -4.05 -18.59 3.16
N PHE A 193 -3.47 -17.88 2.19
CA PHE A 193 -2.83 -16.57 2.42
C PHE A 193 -3.78 -15.38 2.21
N THR A 194 -5.04 -15.58 1.82
CA THR A 194 -6.01 -14.48 1.58
C THR A 194 -6.54 -13.84 2.86
N LYS A 195 -6.30 -14.45 4.03
CA LYS A 195 -6.84 -13.98 5.31
C LYS A 195 -6.04 -12.84 5.95
N TYR A 196 -5.03 -12.28 5.27
CA TYR A 196 -4.08 -11.32 5.85
C TYR A 196 -4.35 -9.84 5.63
N LYS A 197 -5.42 -9.43 4.95
CA LYS A 197 -5.76 -7.99 4.86
C LYS A 197 -7.25 -7.71 4.93
N ASN A 198 -7.62 -6.71 5.72
CA ASN A 198 -8.96 -6.14 5.75
C ASN A 198 -9.25 -5.42 4.41
N ARG A 199 -10.51 -5.52 3.97
CA ARG A 199 -11.22 -4.72 2.95
C ARG A 199 -10.35 -3.99 1.91
N GLY A 200 -10.31 -4.55 0.70
CA GLY A 200 -10.05 -3.79 -0.53
C GLY A 200 -8.72 -4.10 -1.23
N GLU A 201 -7.71 -4.59 -0.50
CA GLU A 201 -6.42 -4.97 -1.08
C GLU A 201 -6.37 -6.48 -1.37
N TYR A 202 -6.18 -6.83 -2.63
CA TYR A 202 -6.07 -8.22 -3.06
C TYR A 202 -4.85 -8.89 -2.42
N ASN A 203 -5.00 -10.15 -1.99
CA ASN A 203 -3.85 -11.00 -1.74
C ASN A 203 -2.96 -11.03 -2.99
N LYS A 204 -1.64 -10.85 -2.82
CA LYS A 204 -0.64 -10.77 -3.89
C LYS A 204 -0.66 -11.99 -4.79
N TYR A 205 -0.92 -13.17 -4.23
CA TYR A 205 -1.07 -14.39 -5.00
C TYR A 205 -2.18 -14.27 -6.07
N TYR A 206 -3.30 -13.62 -5.76
CA TYR A 206 -4.37 -13.42 -6.74
C TYR A 206 -4.03 -12.40 -7.83
N ARG A 207 -3.09 -11.48 -7.59
CA ARG A 207 -2.68 -10.49 -8.61
C ARG A 207 -2.00 -11.15 -9.82
N ARG A 208 -1.38 -12.32 -9.66
CA ARG A 208 -0.78 -13.06 -10.80
C ARG A 208 -1.81 -13.50 -11.83
N PHE A 209 -3.09 -13.58 -11.47
CA PHE A 209 -4.16 -13.84 -12.44
C PHE A 209 -4.56 -12.63 -13.28
N LYS A 210 -4.18 -11.41 -12.88
CA LYS A 210 -4.42 -10.19 -13.65
C LYS A 210 -3.71 -10.29 -15.01
N GLU A 211 -4.37 -9.83 -16.08
CA GLU A 211 -3.82 -9.78 -17.45
C GLU A 211 -3.42 -11.15 -18.04
N GLN A 212 -3.86 -12.26 -17.45
CA GLN A 212 -3.61 -13.60 -17.98
C GLN A 212 -4.47 -13.91 -19.21
N SER A 213 -4.00 -14.88 -20.01
CA SER A 213 -4.69 -15.27 -21.25
C SER A 213 -6.03 -15.94 -21.00
N LEU A 214 -6.93 -15.89 -21.99
CA LEU A 214 -8.22 -16.60 -21.95
C LEU A 214 -8.03 -18.12 -21.83
N GLN A 215 -6.88 -18.67 -22.23
CA GLN A 215 -6.55 -20.08 -22.02
C GLN A 215 -6.42 -20.41 -20.53
N VAL A 216 -5.74 -19.56 -19.75
CA VAL A 216 -5.65 -19.71 -18.29
C VAL A 216 -7.03 -19.63 -17.66
N ARG A 217 -7.87 -18.67 -18.10
CA ARG A 217 -9.26 -18.57 -17.65
C ARG A 217 -10.01 -19.87 -17.89
N ASN A 218 -9.97 -20.42 -19.10
CA ASN A 218 -10.71 -21.63 -19.43
C ASN A 218 -10.26 -22.84 -18.59
N LYS A 219 -8.96 -22.93 -18.28
CA LYS A 219 -8.44 -23.94 -17.32
C LYS A 219 -9.00 -23.74 -15.92
N LEU A 220 -8.95 -22.52 -15.38
CA LEU A 220 -9.53 -22.21 -14.07
C LEU A 220 -11.02 -22.52 -14.01
N VAL A 221 -11.77 -22.28 -15.09
CA VAL A 221 -13.19 -22.63 -15.19
C VAL A 221 -13.41 -24.14 -15.17
N ALA A 222 -12.58 -24.91 -15.88
CA ALA A 222 -12.65 -26.37 -15.86
C ALA A 222 -12.36 -26.91 -14.44
N LEU A 223 -11.37 -26.36 -13.76
CA LEU A 223 -11.03 -26.67 -12.36
C LEU A 223 -12.18 -26.32 -11.40
N TYR A 224 -12.74 -25.12 -11.55
CA TYR A 224 -13.88 -24.66 -10.76
C TYR A 224 -15.09 -25.60 -10.88
N LYS A 225 -15.44 -26.04 -12.10
CA LYS A 225 -16.63 -26.87 -12.36
C LYS A 225 -16.59 -28.25 -11.72
N ARG A 226 -15.39 -28.80 -11.50
CA ARG A 226 -15.20 -30.15 -10.93
C ARG A 226 -14.81 -30.14 -9.44
N GLU A 227 -14.41 -28.98 -8.92
CA GLU A 227 -14.04 -28.83 -7.51
C GLU A 227 -15.26 -29.06 -6.62
N GLN A 228 -15.11 -29.82 -5.54
CA GLN A 228 -16.19 -30.13 -4.59
C GLN A 228 -16.05 -29.31 -3.30
N ASN A 229 -14.84 -28.88 -2.97
CA ASN A 229 -14.58 -28.03 -1.81
C ASN A 229 -15.00 -26.59 -2.11
N ILE A 230 -16.06 -26.13 -1.44
CA ILE A 230 -16.63 -24.79 -1.65
C ILE A 230 -15.61 -23.66 -1.38
N GLN A 231 -14.66 -23.85 -0.45
CA GLN A 231 -13.62 -22.85 -0.20
C GLN A 231 -12.65 -22.74 -1.39
N MET A 232 -12.33 -23.88 -2.00
CA MET A 232 -11.47 -23.93 -3.17
C MET A 232 -12.20 -23.44 -4.43
N GLN A 233 -13.50 -23.75 -4.58
CA GLN A 233 -14.36 -23.15 -5.61
C GLN A 233 -14.38 -21.62 -5.50
N GLN A 234 -14.52 -21.09 -4.27
CA GLN A 234 -14.43 -19.65 -4.03
C GLN A 234 -13.06 -19.10 -4.45
N ALA A 235 -11.97 -19.80 -4.15
CA ALA A 235 -10.63 -19.38 -4.55
C ALA A 235 -10.46 -19.35 -6.08
N PHE A 236 -10.97 -20.36 -6.80
CA PHE A 236 -10.97 -20.35 -8.27
C PHE A 236 -11.76 -19.18 -8.84
N LEU A 237 -12.94 -18.88 -8.29
CA LEU A 237 -13.73 -17.74 -8.76
C LEU A 237 -13.05 -16.41 -8.50
N ILE A 238 -12.39 -16.22 -7.35
CA ILE A 238 -11.58 -15.03 -7.10
C ILE A 238 -10.47 -14.92 -8.16
N ALA A 239 -9.77 -16.02 -8.46
CA ALA A 239 -8.72 -16.05 -9.48
C ALA A 239 -9.27 -15.71 -10.88
N ILE A 240 -10.40 -16.30 -11.28
CA ILE A 240 -11.09 -16.01 -12.55
C ILE A 240 -11.48 -14.54 -12.62
N TYR A 241 -12.10 -14.01 -11.56
CA TYR A 241 -12.52 -12.61 -11.49
C TYR A 241 -11.33 -11.64 -11.63
N MET A 242 -10.21 -11.95 -10.98
CA MET A 242 -8.99 -11.13 -11.06
C MET A 242 -8.41 -11.08 -12.47
N LEU A 243 -8.51 -12.19 -13.20
CA LEU A 243 -8.19 -12.25 -14.63
C LEU A 243 -9.16 -11.41 -15.45
N GLU A 244 -10.46 -11.57 -15.21
CA GLU A 244 -11.51 -10.91 -15.98
C GLU A 244 -11.52 -9.38 -15.85
N LYS A 245 -10.95 -8.83 -14.77
CA LYS A 245 -10.74 -7.38 -14.64
C LYS A 245 -9.92 -6.77 -15.75
N SER A 246 -9.01 -7.55 -16.33
CA SER A 246 -8.08 -7.09 -17.35
C SER A 246 -8.59 -7.30 -18.77
N ILE A 247 -9.73 -7.97 -18.94
CA ILE A 247 -10.34 -8.19 -20.26
C ILE A 247 -11.59 -7.30 -20.44
N PRO A 248 -11.97 -6.99 -21.70
CA PRO A 248 -13.17 -6.23 -21.99
C PRO A 248 -14.43 -6.89 -21.39
N ALA A 249 -15.39 -6.07 -20.96
CA ALA A 249 -16.61 -6.54 -20.29
C ALA A 249 -17.38 -7.60 -21.10
N TYR A 250 -17.42 -7.49 -22.43
CA TYR A 250 -18.09 -8.44 -23.31
C TYR A 250 -17.44 -9.84 -23.36
N GLN A 251 -16.20 -9.99 -22.90
CA GLN A 251 -15.50 -11.28 -22.84
C GLN A 251 -15.62 -11.96 -21.48
N ARG A 252 -16.18 -11.29 -20.46
CA ARG A 252 -16.26 -11.82 -19.09
C ARG A 252 -17.35 -12.88 -19.00
N LEU A 253 -17.05 -13.99 -18.33
CA LEU A 253 -17.99 -15.09 -18.12
C LEU A 253 -18.99 -14.78 -17.01
N ASN A 254 -18.70 -13.80 -16.15
CA ASN A 254 -19.55 -13.40 -15.02
C ASN A 254 -19.92 -14.60 -14.11
N LEU A 255 -18.98 -15.54 -13.94
CA LEU A 255 -19.18 -16.71 -13.08
C LEU A 255 -19.30 -16.28 -11.62
N ARG A 256 -20.27 -16.87 -10.92
CA ARG A 256 -20.63 -16.50 -9.55
C ARG A 256 -21.01 -17.74 -8.75
N ILE A 257 -20.77 -17.69 -7.43
CA ILE A 257 -21.28 -18.69 -6.47
C ILE A 257 -22.76 -18.38 -6.22
N PRO A 258 -23.66 -19.37 -6.32
CA PRO A 258 -25.03 -19.21 -5.88
C PRO A 258 -25.09 -18.81 -4.40
N THR A 259 -25.97 -17.85 -4.06
CA THR A 259 -26.10 -17.32 -2.68
C THR A 259 -26.20 -18.42 -1.63
N LYS A 260 -27.04 -19.44 -1.86
CA LYS A 260 -27.22 -20.57 -0.94
C LYS A 260 -25.91 -21.30 -0.63
N GLN A 261 -25.11 -21.56 -1.65
CA GLN A 261 -23.83 -22.25 -1.52
C GLN A 261 -22.79 -21.36 -0.81
N TYR A 262 -22.77 -20.07 -1.15
CA TYR A 262 -21.88 -19.10 -0.50
C TYR A 262 -22.14 -19.01 1.01
N LEU A 263 -23.40 -19.01 1.44
CA LEU A 263 -23.75 -18.95 2.87
C LEU A 263 -23.33 -20.19 3.67
N GLN A 264 -23.06 -21.33 3.03
CA GLN A 264 -22.50 -22.52 3.70
C GLN A 264 -21.07 -22.29 4.20
N LEU A 265 -20.35 -21.30 3.65
CA LEU A 265 -18.99 -20.97 4.07
C LEU A 265 -18.91 -20.34 5.46
N ARG A 266 -19.96 -19.66 5.94
CA ARG A 266 -20.00 -18.99 7.25
C ARG A 266 -18.77 -18.09 7.49
N ASP A 267 -17.99 -18.34 8.55
CA ASP A 267 -16.77 -17.61 8.91
C ASP A 267 -15.58 -17.86 7.96
N LYS A 268 -15.71 -18.85 7.06
CA LYS A 268 -14.75 -19.13 6.01
C LYS A 268 -15.02 -18.35 4.73
N ALA A 269 -16.16 -17.67 4.63
CA ALA A 269 -16.53 -16.90 3.45
C ALA A 269 -15.56 -15.73 3.28
N VAL A 270 -14.84 -15.71 2.16
CA VAL A 270 -14.09 -14.53 1.75
C VAL A 270 -15.09 -13.55 1.11
N ILE A 271 -15.48 -12.51 1.85
CA ILE A 271 -16.31 -11.44 1.30
C ILE A 271 -15.45 -10.64 0.32
N PHE A 272 -15.67 -10.88 -0.96
CA PHE A 272 -14.81 -10.37 -2.02
C PHE A 272 -15.67 -9.91 -3.19
N SER A 273 -15.85 -8.59 -3.33
CA SER A 273 -16.57 -7.94 -4.43
C SER A 273 -18.02 -8.44 -4.70
N ASP A 274 -18.84 -7.53 -5.19
CA ASP A 274 -20.18 -7.72 -5.75
C ASP A 274 -20.25 -8.67 -6.96
N GLN A 275 -19.12 -9.23 -7.39
CA GLN A 275 -19.02 -10.03 -8.61
C GLN A 275 -18.73 -11.51 -8.34
N ILE A 276 -18.53 -11.93 -7.09
CA ILE A 276 -18.26 -13.35 -6.76
C ILE A 276 -19.52 -14.11 -6.37
N VAL A 277 -20.51 -13.43 -5.82
CA VAL A 277 -21.78 -14.05 -5.44
C VAL A 277 -22.84 -13.62 -6.45
N GLU A 278 -23.72 -14.54 -6.82
CA GLU A 278 -24.93 -14.21 -7.56
C GLU A 278 -26.07 -14.06 -6.57
N ILE A 279 -26.65 -12.87 -6.54
CA ILE A 279 -27.89 -12.62 -5.83
C ILE A 279 -28.96 -12.45 -6.90
N LYS A 280 -29.78 -13.49 -7.08
CA LYS A 280 -30.99 -13.44 -7.90
C LYS A 280 -32.13 -12.85 -7.10
N ASP A 281 -33.17 -12.39 -7.79
CA ASP A 281 -34.36 -11.85 -7.12
C ASP A 281 -35.00 -12.86 -6.15
N GLY A 282 -35.03 -14.14 -6.53
CA GLY A 282 -35.50 -15.23 -5.66
C GLY A 282 -34.59 -15.55 -4.46
N ASP A 283 -33.33 -15.08 -4.45
CA ASP A 283 -32.43 -15.24 -3.32
C ASP A 283 -32.67 -14.19 -2.23
N ILE A 284 -33.31 -13.06 -2.56
CA ILE A 284 -33.54 -11.97 -1.61
C ILE A 284 -34.41 -12.43 -0.45
N SER A 285 -35.56 -13.07 -0.72
CA SER A 285 -36.41 -13.62 0.34
C SER A 285 -35.61 -14.56 1.24
N TYR A 286 -34.85 -15.49 0.64
CA TYR A 286 -34.01 -16.43 1.36
C TYR A 286 -32.94 -15.74 2.24
N ILE A 287 -32.25 -14.69 1.75
CA ILE A 287 -31.30 -13.92 2.55
C ILE A 287 -31.99 -13.31 3.77
N PHE A 288 -33.18 -12.75 3.61
CA PHE A 288 -33.92 -12.13 4.71
C PHE A 288 -34.49 -13.16 5.69
N ASP A 289 -34.92 -14.34 5.22
CA ASP A 289 -35.25 -15.46 6.10
C ASP A 289 -34.05 -15.85 6.96
N GLN A 290 -32.85 -15.92 6.35
CA GLN A 290 -31.62 -16.17 7.09
C GLN A 290 -31.23 -15.05 8.06
N ILE A 291 -31.58 -13.78 7.79
CA ILE A 291 -31.40 -12.66 8.73
C ILE A 291 -32.36 -12.78 9.91
N ASN A 292 -33.62 -13.14 9.64
CA ASN A 292 -34.62 -13.36 10.69
C ASN A 292 -34.20 -14.50 11.63
N ASP A 293 -33.63 -15.58 11.08
CA ASP A 293 -33.18 -16.74 11.86
C ASP A 293 -31.80 -16.56 12.54
N ALA A 294 -31.01 -15.58 12.12
CA ALA A 294 -29.64 -15.42 12.60
C ALA A 294 -29.59 -14.91 14.05
N LYS A 295 -28.98 -15.70 14.93
CA LYS A 295 -28.61 -15.30 16.30
C LYS A 295 -27.15 -14.86 16.43
N ASP A 296 -26.27 -15.26 15.50
CA ASP A 296 -24.85 -14.94 15.50
C ASP A 296 -24.57 -13.62 14.76
N PRO A 297 -23.96 -12.61 15.40
CA PRO A 297 -23.53 -11.36 14.76
C PRO A 297 -22.66 -11.56 13.52
N LYS A 298 -21.80 -12.60 13.48
CA LYS A 298 -20.96 -12.87 12.29
C LYS A 298 -21.78 -13.27 11.08
N LYS A 299 -22.84 -14.06 11.28
CA LYS A 299 -23.78 -14.43 10.21
C LYS A 299 -24.56 -13.20 9.74
N LEU A 300 -25.02 -12.35 10.65
CA LEU A 300 -25.67 -11.08 10.30
C LEU A 300 -24.73 -10.16 9.50
N HIS A 301 -23.46 -10.04 9.91
CA HIS A 301 -22.44 -9.30 9.17
C HIS A 301 -22.26 -9.81 7.73
N LEU A 302 -22.19 -11.13 7.54
CA LEU A 302 -22.08 -11.75 6.21
C LEU A 302 -23.31 -11.43 5.34
N LEU A 303 -24.51 -11.58 5.88
CA LEU A 303 -25.77 -11.36 5.16
C LEU A 303 -25.95 -9.89 4.77
N PHE A 304 -25.71 -8.96 5.70
CA PHE A 304 -25.78 -7.53 5.39
C PHE A 304 -24.65 -7.07 4.46
N ALA A 305 -23.47 -7.70 4.51
CA ALA A 305 -22.41 -7.41 3.55
C ALA A 305 -22.85 -7.77 2.13
N LEU A 306 -23.57 -8.88 1.92
CA LEU A 306 -24.14 -9.21 0.61
C LEU A 306 -25.14 -8.13 0.13
N ILE A 307 -26.02 -7.66 1.02
CA ILE A 307 -26.98 -6.60 0.69
C ILE A 307 -26.27 -5.29 0.33
N ASP A 308 -25.32 -4.85 1.15
CA ASP A 308 -24.58 -3.59 0.91
C ASP A 308 -23.76 -3.61 -0.37
N LEU A 309 -23.21 -4.79 -0.69
CA LEU A 309 -22.32 -5.00 -1.81
C LEU A 309 -23.08 -5.04 -3.15
N HIS A 310 -24.21 -5.74 -3.18
CA HIS A 310 -25.02 -5.88 -4.39
C HIS A 310 -26.08 -4.79 -4.57
N LYS A 311 -26.47 -4.12 -3.47
CA LYS A 311 -27.52 -3.08 -3.42
C LYS A 311 -28.80 -3.48 -4.19
N PRO A 312 -29.36 -4.69 -3.97
CA PRO A 312 -30.49 -5.17 -4.74
C PRO A 312 -31.76 -4.37 -4.40
N VAL A 313 -32.31 -3.66 -5.38
CA VAL A 313 -33.43 -2.71 -5.20
C VAL A 313 -34.70 -3.40 -4.65
N ASN A 314 -34.89 -4.68 -4.94
CA ASN A 314 -35.96 -5.52 -4.40
C ASN A 314 -35.76 -5.97 -2.95
N ALA A 315 -34.59 -5.74 -2.33
CA ALA A 315 -34.43 -5.90 -0.88
C ALA A 315 -35.10 -4.79 -0.07
N THR A 316 -35.46 -3.66 -0.69
CA THR A 316 -36.12 -2.52 -0.03
C THR A 316 -37.33 -2.91 0.84
N PRO A 317 -38.36 -3.63 0.34
CA PRO A 317 -39.48 -4.04 1.19
C PRO A 317 -39.06 -4.82 2.44
N TYR A 318 -38.03 -5.65 2.34
CA TYR A 318 -37.53 -6.44 3.45
C TYR A 318 -36.73 -5.58 4.44
N LEU A 319 -35.90 -4.65 3.94
CA LEU A 319 -35.22 -3.67 4.79
C LEU A 319 -36.20 -2.77 5.55
N ILE A 320 -37.31 -2.37 4.91
CA ILE A 320 -38.40 -1.62 5.55
C ILE A 320 -39.01 -2.42 6.70
N LYS A 321 -39.21 -3.74 6.53
CA LYS A 321 -39.72 -4.62 7.61
C LYS A 321 -38.75 -4.76 8.78
N LEU A 322 -37.45 -4.68 8.53
CA LEU A 322 -36.43 -4.77 9.58
C LEU A 322 -36.23 -3.47 10.37
N LEU A 323 -36.88 -2.36 10.01
CA LEU A 323 -36.62 -1.06 10.65
C LEU A 323 -36.82 -1.07 12.18
N ASP A 324 -37.73 -1.88 12.70
CA ASP A 324 -37.99 -2.02 14.14
C ASP A 324 -37.26 -3.21 14.80
N ASP A 325 -36.35 -3.86 14.08
CA ASP A 325 -35.58 -4.97 14.64
C ASP A 325 -34.49 -4.45 15.59
N GLU A 326 -34.72 -4.61 16.89
CA GLU A 326 -33.84 -4.16 17.96
C GLU A 326 -32.74 -5.19 18.33
N ARG A 327 -32.65 -6.33 17.62
CA ARG A 327 -31.54 -7.28 17.83
C ARG A 327 -30.20 -6.60 17.57
N ILE A 328 -29.19 -6.95 18.36
CA ILE A 328 -27.84 -6.38 18.22
C ILE A 328 -27.17 -6.96 16.98
N TYR A 329 -26.90 -6.10 16.00
CA TYR A 329 -26.10 -6.41 14.81
C TYR A 329 -24.60 -6.39 15.12
N SER A 330 -24.13 -5.36 15.83
CA SER A 330 -22.72 -5.23 16.21
C SER A 330 -22.55 -4.33 17.43
N THR A 331 -21.51 -4.60 18.22
CA THR A 331 -21.08 -3.72 19.31
C THR A 331 -19.80 -2.99 18.88
N ASN A 332 -19.91 -1.68 18.71
CA ASN A 332 -18.78 -0.80 18.42
C ASN A 332 -18.34 -0.10 19.70
N TYR A 333 -17.10 0.38 19.72
CA TYR A 333 -16.57 1.13 20.83
C TYR A 333 -16.05 2.48 20.34
N LEU A 334 -16.60 3.55 20.88
CA LEU A 334 -16.17 4.91 20.61
C LEU A 334 -15.23 5.37 21.73
N HIS A 335 -14.01 5.76 21.39
CA HIS A 335 -13.14 6.44 22.33
C HIS A 335 -13.48 7.93 22.33
N VAL A 336 -14.16 8.39 23.37
CA VAL A 336 -14.42 9.83 23.58
C VAL A 336 -13.31 10.37 24.46
N ARG A 337 -12.51 11.29 23.92
CA ARG A 337 -11.54 12.07 24.71
C ARG A 337 -12.23 13.32 25.24
N PHE A 338 -12.03 13.61 26.52
CA PHE A 338 -12.52 14.84 27.13
C PHE A 338 -11.50 15.97 26.94
N ALA A 339 -11.97 17.21 26.89
CA ALA A 339 -11.13 18.39 26.67
C ALA A 339 -10.04 18.58 27.73
N HIS A 340 -10.22 18.04 28.94
CA HIS A 340 -9.31 18.22 30.09
C HIS A 340 -8.37 17.02 30.32
N GLY A 341 -8.21 16.14 29.32
CA GLY A 341 -7.47 14.89 29.48
C GLY A 341 -8.33 13.77 30.07
N GLY A 342 -7.99 12.53 29.75
CA GLY A 342 -8.83 11.35 30.01
C GLY A 342 -9.74 11.00 28.83
N GLY A 343 -10.10 9.72 28.74
CA GLY A 343 -11.04 9.24 27.72
C GLY A 343 -11.88 8.09 28.23
N ARG A 344 -13.14 8.06 27.82
CA ARG A 344 -14.06 6.94 28.12
C ARG A 344 -14.32 6.15 26.85
N ARG A 345 -14.23 4.84 26.97
CA ARG A 345 -14.71 3.91 25.94
C ARG A 345 -16.22 3.79 26.10
N ILE A 346 -16.97 4.33 25.14
CA ILE A 346 -18.43 4.22 25.11
C ILE A 346 -18.78 3.03 24.23
N GLU A 347 -19.43 2.04 24.82
CA GLU A 347 -20.02 0.94 24.07
C GLU A 347 -21.23 1.46 23.29
N ARG A 348 -21.24 1.23 21.98
CA ARG A 348 -22.34 1.57 21.10
C ARG A 348 -22.87 0.31 20.43
N LYS A 349 -24.09 -0.05 20.80
CA LYS A 349 -24.82 -1.15 20.17
C LYS A 349 -25.48 -0.63 18.90
N VAL A 350 -25.24 -1.32 17.80
CA VAL A 350 -25.92 -1.11 16.52
C VAL A 350 -26.98 -2.19 16.38
N THR A 351 -28.22 -1.79 16.14
CA THR A 351 -29.33 -2.75 15.92
C THR A 351 -29.46 -3.17 14.46
N VAL A 352 -30.16 -4.27 14.21
CA VAL A 352 -30.50 -4.72 12.85
C VAL A 352 -31.30 -3.64 12.11
N GLY A 353 -32.25 -2.97 12.77
CA GLY A 353 -33.02 -1.87 12.17
C GLY A 353 -32.16 -0.66 11.80
N GLN A 354 -31.22 -0.26 12.65
CA GLN A 354 -30.25 0.79 12.31
C GLN A 354 -29.36 0.38 11.13
N LYS A 355 -28.96 -0.90 11.08
CA LYS A 355 -28.19 -1.42 9.96
C LYS A 355 -29.01 -1.44 8.66
N ALA A 356 -30.31 -1.76 8.74
CA ALA A 356 -31.23 -1.72 7.59
C ALA A 356 -31.39 -0.30 7.03
N ILE A 357 -31.54 0.72 7.89
CA ILE A 357 -31.53 2.14 7.49
C ILE A 357 -30.25 2.46 6.72
N LYS A 358 -29.10 2.06 7.26
CA LYS A 358 -27.81 2.29 6.61
C LYS A 358 -27.73 1.62 5.23
N SER A 359 -28.23 0.40 5.09
CA SER A 359 -28.29 -0.31 3.81
C SER A 359 -29.23 0.39 2.81
N LEU A 360 -30.38 0.90 3.25
CA LEU A 360 -31.29 1.70 2.41
C LEU A 360 -30.61 3.01 1.93
N ASN A 361 -29.99 3.75 2.85
CA ASN A 361 -29.26 4.98 2.53
C ASN A 361 -28.15 4.70 1.50
N ALA A 362 -27.36 3.64 1.73
CA ALA A 362 -26.27 3.26 0.82
C ALA A 362 -26.78 2.73 -0.54
N MET A 363 -27.93 2.07 -0.58
CA MET A 363 -28.56 1.55 -1.80
C MET A 363 -29.02 2.69 -2.72
N TYR A 364 -29.64 3.70 -2.13
CA TYR A 364 -30.26 4.81 -2.86
C TYR A 364 -29.43 6.09 -2.89
N ASN A 365 -28.22 6.08 -2.31
CA ASN A 365 -27.40 7.27 -2.07
C ASN A 365 -28.20 8.40 -1.39
N GLN A 366 -29.15 8.01 -0.52
CA GLN A 366 -30.04 8.94 0.16
C GLN A 366 -29.41 9.40 1.47
N PHE A 367 -29.49 10.71 1.70
CA PHE A 367 -29.05 11.35 2.94
C PHE A 367 -30.20 12.20 3.46
N PHE A 368 -30.32 12.24 4.78
CA PHE A 368 -31.36 12.99 5.45
C PHE A 368 -30.87 14.40 5.72
N ILE A 369 -31.49 15.34 5.00
CA ILE A 369 -31.36 16.77 5.26
C ILE A 369 -32.57 17.14 6.11
N GLU A 370 -32.38 17.34 7.41
CA GLU A 370 -33.44 17.88 8.26
C GLU A 370 -33.58 19.37 7.95
N LYS A 371 -34.78 19.79 7.53
CA LYS A 371 -35.15 21.20 7.50
C LYS A 371 -35.63 21.55 8.91
N ASP A 372 -34.77 22.18 9.69
CA ASP A 372 -35.20 22.89 10.88
C ASP A 372 -34.63 24.31 10.80
N ASP A 373 -35.49 25.30 11.03
CA ASP A 373 -35.32 26.70 10.61
C ASP A 373 -34.17 27.46 11.30
N ASP A 374 -33.27 26.82 12.07
CA ASP A 374 -32.05 27.50 12.52
C ASP A 374 -30.79 26.64 12.77
N LYS A 375 -30.78 25.32 12.53
CA LYS A 375 -29.53 24.52 12.52
C LYS A 375 -29.62 23.34 11.54
N LEU A 376 -28.88 23.44 10.43
CA LEU A 376 -28.66 22.33 9.50
C LEU A 376 -27.62 21.35 10.07
N PHE A 377 -28.06 20.14 10.43
CA PHE A 377 -27.18 18.98 10.53
C PHE A 377 -27.57 17.97 9.45
N VAL A 378 -26.57 17.39 8.80
CA VAL A 378 -26.78 16.25 7.93
C VAL A 378 -26.47 14.98 8.68
N ILE A 379 -27.44 14.09 8.64
CA ILE A 379 -27.31 12.80 9.27
C ILE A 379 -26.48 11.92 8.33
N ASN A 380 -25.17 11.92 8.57
CA ASN A 380 -24.21 11.15 7.81
C ASN A 380 -24.50 9.65 8.00
N ALA A 381 -24.54 8.86 6.92
CA ALA A 381 -24.76 7.40 6.97
C ALA A 381 -23.59 6.59 7.62
N GLY A 382 -22.67 7.29 8.28
CA GLY A 382 -21.81 6.74 9.32
C GLY A 382 -22.63 6.35 10.54
N PHE A 383 -22.09 5.55 11.45
CA PHE A 383 -22.87 5.07 12.60
C PHE A 383 -23.38 6.18 13.53
N ASP A 384 -23.05 7.46 13.30
CA ASP A 384 -23.30 8.62 14.14
C ASP A 384 -24.70 9.24 13.99
N LEU A 385 -25.74 8.43 14.21
CA LEU A 385 -27.07 8.94 14.53
C LEU A 385 -27.02 9.52 15.95
N LYS A 386 -27.15 10.84 16.11
CA LYS A 386 -27.15 11.51 17.41
C LYS A 386 -28.59 11.61 17.93
N GLY A 387 -28.97 10.63 18.74
CA GLY A 387 -30.22 10.67 19.50
C GLY A 387 -31.32 9.78 18.93
N LYS A 388 -32.28 9.41 19.79
CA LYS A 388 -33.38 8.50 19.46
C LYS A 388 -34.33 9.08 18.40
N ASN A 389 -34.49 10.41 18.40
CA ASN A 389 -35.40 11.14 17.50
C ASN A 389 -34.95 11.04 16.04
N GLU A 390 -33.65 11.20 15.75
CA GLU A 390 -33.10 11.08 14.38
C GLU A 390 -33.34 9.69 13.77
N ILE A 391 -33.18 8.63 14.57
CA ILE A 391 -33.40 7.25 14.10
C ILE A 391 -34.88 7.04 13.80
N ALA A 392 -35.77 7.46 14.71
CA ALA A 392 -37.21 7.33 14.52
C ALA A 392 -37.70 8.12 13.30
N GLN A 393 -37.19 9.33 13.08
CA GLN A 393 -37.48 10.13 11.89
C GLN A 393 -37.04 9.43 10.59
N GLN A 394 -35.85 8.84 10.56
CA GLN A 394 -35.39 8.08 9.38
C GLN A 394 -36.21 6.82 9.14
N LYS A 395 -36.58 6.08 10.19
CA LYS A 395 -37.52 4.95 10.09
C LYS A 395 -38.84 5.43 9.47
N ASN A 396 -39.41 6.51 9.99
CA ASN A 396 -40.69 7.06 9.53
C ASN A 396 -40.62 7.59 8.10
N TYR A 397 -39.54 8.27 7.73
CA TYR A 397 -39.34 8.70 6.35
C TYR A 397 -39.28 7.52 5.39
N TRP A 398 -38.47 6.51 5.68
CA TRP A 398 -38.33 5.36 4.78
C TRP A 398 -39.66 4.63 4.64
N ARG A 399 -40.45 4.49 5.72
CA ARG A 399 -41.83 3.99 5.66
C ARG A 399 -42.72 4.86 4.79
N ASN A 400 -42.77 6.16 5.06
CA ASN A 400 -43.64 7.10 4.33
C ASN A 400 -43.28 7.15 2.85
N TYR A 401 -41.99 7.18 2.53
CA TYR A 401 -41.49 7.16 1.16
C TYR A 401 -41.84 5.86 0.46
N TRP A 402 -41.68 4.72 1.14
CA TRP A 402 -42.14 3.42 0.67
C TRP A 402 -43.64 3.40 0.38
N HIS A 403 -44.48 3.83 1.32
CA HIS A 403 -45.93 3.86 1.15
C HIS A 403 -46.36 4.72 -0.04
N ARG A 404 -45.71 5.87 -0.25
CA ARG A 404 -46.05 6.82 -1.33
C ARG A 404 -45.48 6.41 -2.71
N HIS A 405 -44.34 5.73 -2.75
CA HIS A 405 -43.56 5.61 -3.99
C HIS A 405 -43.14 4.18 -4.38
N LYS A 406 -43.62 3.13 -3.67
CA LYS A 406 -43.23 1.72 -3.92
C LYS A 406 -43.37 1.23 -5.36
N GLN A 407 -44.24 1.84 -6.17
CA GLN A 407 -44.45 1.48 -7.58
C GLN A 407 -43.26 1.83 -8.49
N SER A 408 -42.27 2.61 -8.01
CA SER A 408 -41.21 3.19 -8.85
C SER A 408 -39.79 3.02 -8.30
N LEU A 409 -39.52 1.93 -7.57
CA LEU A 409 -38.24 1.71 -6.87
C LEU A 409 -36.99 1.91 -7.73
N HIS A 410 -37.04 1.48 -9.00
CA HIS A 410 -35.92 1.64 -9.95
C HIS A 410 -35.62 3.11 -10.30
N LYS A 411 -36.60 4.01 -10.16
CA LYS A 411 -36.45 5.46 -10.41
C LYS A 411 -35.98 6.23 -9.20
N TRP A 412 -36.03 5.65 -8.00
CA TRP A 412 -35.72 6.34 -6.75
C TRP A 412 -34.30 6.90 -6.75
N LYS A 413 -33.31 6.13 -7.22
CA LYS A 413 -31.91 6.56 -7.24
C LYS A 413 -31.69 7.81 -8.10
N SER A 414 -32.18 7.80 -9.34
CA SER A 414 -32.09 8.95 -10.25
C SER A 414 -32.87 10.14 -9.74
N LYS A 415 -34.04 9.90 -9.12
CA LYS A 415 -34.85 10.94 -8.50
C LYS A 415 -34.10 11.60 -7.34
N PHE A 416 -33.58 10.82 -6.38
CA PHE A 416 -32.81 11.34 -5.26
C PHE A 416 -31.57 12.12 -5.70
N LEU A 417 -30.83 11.62 -6.70
CA LEU A 417 -29.69 12.35 -7.25
C LEU A 417 -30.11 13.69 -7.89
N LYS A 418 -31.19 13.69 -8.68
CA LYS A 418 -31.72 14.91 -9.27
C LYS A 418 -32.16 15.89 -8.19
N ASP A 419 -32.89 15.42 -7.20
CA ASP A 419 -33.37 16.22 -6.07
C ASP A 419 -32.19 16.81 -5.28
N GLN A 420 -31.10 16.05 -5.08
CA GLN A 420 -29.86 16.54 -4.45
C GLN A 420 -29.14 17.61 -5.28
N LEU A 421 -29.00 17.41 -6.58
CA LEU A 421 -28.36 18.41 -7.47
C LEU A 421 -29.21 19.69 -7.55
N GLN A 422 -30.53 19.56 -7.65
CA GLN A 422 -31.45 20.68 -7.64
C GLN A 422 -31.41 21.42 -6.29
N TYR A 423 -31.41 20.68 -5.18
CA TYR A 423 -31.25 21.23 -3.84
C TYR A 423 -29.95 22.04 -3.74
N LEU A 424 -28.82 21.48 -4.18
CA LEU A 424 -27.50 22.11 -4.19
C LEU A 424 -27.49 23.43 -5.00
N GLN A 425 -28.18 23.47 -6.14
CA GLN A 425 -28.31 24.69 -6.93
C GLN A 425 -29.17 25.77 -6.25
N GLN A 426 -30.26 25.35 -5.59
CA GLN A 426 -31.19 26.25 -4.91
C GLN A 426 -30.64 26.80 -3.59
N GLN A 427 -29.68 26.12 -2.97
CA GLN A 427 -29.09 26.60 -1.74
C GLN A 427 -28.27 27.87 -1.97
N ARG A 428 -28.48 28.86 -1.09
CA ARG A 428 -27.60 30.02 -0.94
C ARG A 428 -26.34 29.69 -0.13
N LYS A 429 -26.47 28.73 0.78
CA LYS A 429 -25.44 28.26 1.71
C LYS A 429 -25.42 26.74 1.70
N LEU A 430 -24.24 26.14 1.57
CA LEU A 430 -24.08 24.70 1.41
C LEU A 430 -23.34 24.09 2.61
N GLY A 431 -23.93 23.00 3.15
CA GLY A 431 -23.27 22.14 4.14
C GLY A 431 -22.17 21.29 3.51
N CYS A 432 -21.11 21.07 4.28
CA CYS A 432 -19.89 20.39 3.84
C CYS A 432 -20.05 18.91 3.51
N ASP A 433 -20.86 18.24 4.29
CA ASP A 433 -21.24 16.84 4.16
C ASP A 433 -21.97 16.58 2.83
N ILE A 434 -22.90 17.45 2.41
CA ILE A 434 -23.64 17.35 1.14
C ILE A 434 -22.67 17.44 -0.03
N PHE A 435 -21.79 18.44 0.01
CA PHE A 435 -20.75 18.63 -1.01
C PHE A 435 -19.83 17.42 -1.12
N SER A 436 -19.30 16.95 0.03
CA SER A 436 -18.37 15.83 0.08
C SER A 436 -19.02 14.54 -0.44
N GLN A 437 -20.22 14.21 0.05
CA GLN A 437 -20.95 13.00 -0.33
C GLN A 437 -21.32 12.97 -1.81
N LEU A 438 -21.74 14.10 -2.39
CA LEU A 438 -21.99 14.19 -3.82
C LEU A 438 -20.71 13.89 -4.62
N LEU A 439 -19.57 14.44 -4.21
CA LEU A 439 -18.29 14.12 -4.84
C LEU A 439 -17.86 12.66 -4.64
N GLU A 440 -18.36 11.93 -3.64
CA GLU A 440 -18.13 10.49 -3.52
C GLU A 440 -18.97 9.64 -4.50
N ASN A 441 -20.05 10.21 -5.05
CA ASN A 441 -20.93 9.49 -5.95
C ASN A 441 -20.25 9.27 -7.33
N LYS A 442 -19.95 8.00 -7.62
CA LYS A 442 -19.30 7.56 -8.86
C LYS A 442 -20.18 7.69 -10.11
N GLU A 443 -21.48 7.86 -9.95
CA GLU A 443 -22.44 7.98 -11.06
C GLU A 443 -22.60 9.43 -11.56
N LEU A 444 -21.98 10.41 -10.90
CA LEU A 444 -21.98 11.76 -11.41
C LEU A 444 -21.26 11.83 -12.76
N THR A 445 -21.93 12.40 -13.75
CA THR A 445 -21.30 12.76 -15.03
C THR A 445 -20.25 13.85 -14.81
N ASN A 446 -19.31 14.01 -15.74
CA ASN A 446 -18.32 15.10 -15.66
C ASN A 446 -18.98 16.48 -15.57
N SER A 447 -20.10 16.70 -16.26
CA SER A 447 -20.87 17.95 -16.15
C SER A 447 -21.49 18.13 -14.78
N GLN A 448 -22.04 17.08 -14.17
CA GLN A 448 -22.58 17.14 -12.81
C GLN A 448 -21.48 17.34 -11.76
N ARG A 449 -20.30 16.72 -11.93
CA ARG A 449 -19.15 16.95 -11.04
C ARG A 449 -18.66 18.39 -11.12
N LYS A 450 -18.53 18.94 -12.33
CA LYS A 450 -18.22 20.36 -12.53
C LYS A 450 -19.26 21.26 -11.88
N LEU A 451 -20.55 20.91 -11.98
CA LEU A 451 -21.62 21.63 -11.28
C LEU A 451 -21.43 21.57 -9.75
N VAL A 452 -21.17 20.40 -9.18
CA VAL A 452 -20.94 20.27 -7.72
C VAL A 452 -19.74 21.10 -7.30
N LEU A 453 -18.60 20.98 -8.00
CA LEU A 453 -17.39 21.77 -7.73
C LEU A 453 -17.64 23.28 -7.85
N SER A 454 -18.44 23.73 -8.83
CA SER A 454 -18.75 25.16 -8.97
C SER A 454 -19.61 25.70 -7.83
N GLN A 455 -20.36 24.84 -7.13
CA GLN A 455 -21.12 25.25 -5.94
C GLN A 455 -20.26 25.34 -4.66
N SER A 456 -18.97 24.99 -4.70
CA SER A 456 -18.06 25.11 -3.54
C SER A 456 -17.96 26.53 -2.98
N VAL A 457 -18.17 27.55 -3.83
CA VAL A 457 -18.23 28.96 -3.42
C VAL A 457 -19.36 29.26 -2.42
N LYS A 458 -20.37 28.38 -2.35
CA LYS A 458 -21.51 28.51 -1.44
C LYS A 458 -21.29 27.82 -0.08
N LEU A 459 -20.17 27.13 0.10
CA LEU A 459 -19.90 26.39 1.34
C LEU A 459 -19.90 27.31 2.55
N ILE A 460 -20.61 26.91 3.60
CA ILE A 460 -20.65 27.65 4.88
C ILE A 460 -19.28 27.61 5.52
N ASP A 461 -18.70 26.43 5.60
CA ASP A 461 -17.37 26.16 6.14
C ASP A 461 -16.45 25.68 5.00
N LEU A 462 -15.33 26.36 4.77
CA LEU A 462 -14.37 25.95 3.73
C LEU A 462 -13.39 24.89 4.23
N SER A 463 -13.30 24.65 5.55
CA SER A 463 -12.37 23.67 6.13
C SER A 463 -12.65 22.25 5.65
N CYS A 464 -13.88 21.96 5.24
CA CYS A 464 -14.27 20.63 4.78
C CYS A 464 -13.76 20.23 3.41
N ILE A 465 -13.24 21.17 2.63
CA ILE A 465 -12.60 20.87 1.34
C ILE A 465 -11.46 19.87 1.52
N ARG A 466 -10.76 19.95 2.66
CA ARG A 466 -9.73 18.99 3.07
C ARG A 466 -10.19 17.53 3.07
N TYR A 467 -11.47 17.27 3.33
CA TYR A 467 -12.01 15.92 3.45
C TYR A 467 -12.78 15.48 2.20
N SER A 468 -12.88 16.35 1.19
CA SER A 468 -13.64 16.08 -0.03
C SER A 468 -12.83 15.24 -1.03
N LYS A 469 -13.47 14.25 -1.67
CA LYS A 469 -12.86 13.43 -2.74
C LYS A 469 -12.87 14.16 -4.09
N ILE A 470 -12.03 15.18 -4.21
CA ILE A 470 -11.71 15.86 -5.46
C ILE A 470 -10.68 15.02 -6.22
N ARG A 471 -10.90 14.77 -7.51
CA ARG A 471 -9.96 13.99 -8.34
C ARG A 471 -8.74 14.82 -8.72
N GLU A 472 -7.63 14.17 -9.08
CA GLU A 472 -6.37 14.85 -9.40
C GLU A 472 -6.48 15.77 -10.64
N GLU A 473 -7.39 15.48 -11.57
CA GLU A 473 -7.70 16.31 -12.73
C GLU A 473 -8.73 17.42 -12.44
N GLU A 474 -9.37 17.39 -11.27
CA GLU A 474 -10.42 18.33 -10.89
C GLU A 474 -9.84 19.52 -10.12
N ARG A 475 -10.41 20.69 -10.36
CA ARG A 475 -10.00 21.92 -9.70
C ARG A 475 -11.21 22.66 -9.18
N LEU A 476 -11.04 23.30 -8.02
CA LEU A 476 -12.01 24.24 -7.51
C LEU A 476 -11.99 25.54 -8.33
N PRO A 477 -13.15 26.19 -8.48
CA PRO A 477 -13.23 27.52 -9.09
C PRO A 477 -12.34 28.51 -8.32
N LYS A 478 -11.64 29.41 -9.01
CA LYS A 478 -10.76 30.41 -8.38
C LYS A 478 -11.54 31.37 -7.46
N GLU A 479 -12.80 31.60 -7.77
CA GLU A 479 -13.75 32.43 -7.01
C GLU A 479 -13.89 31.95 -5.55
N ILE A 480 -13.56 30.69 -5.24
CA ILE A 480 -13.54 30.20 -3.86
C ILE A 480 -12.47 30.91 -3.01
N LEU A 481 -11.37 31.34 -3.62
CA LEU A 481 -10.33 32.13 -2.97
C LEU A 481 -10.86 33.51 -2.59
N GLU A 482 -11.71 34.12 -3.42
CA GLU A 482 -12.37 35.39 -3.12
C GLU A 482 -13.34 35.23 -1.95
N VAL A 483 -14.14 34.16 -1.93
CA VAL A 483 -15.00 33.81 -0.78
C VAL A 483 -14.17 33.62 0.50
N SER A 484 -12.94 33.11 0.37
CA SER A 484 -12.04 32.94 1.50
C SER A 484 -11.54 34.28 2.09
N LEU A 485 -11.54 35.39 1.34
CA LEU A 485 -11.09 36.70 1.84
C LEU A 485 -11.90 37.15 3.07
N GLY A 486 -13.23 37.00 3.01
CA GLY A 486 -14.14 37.36 4.09
C GLY A 486 -14.23 36.33 5.23
N LYS A 487 -13.47 35.23 5.16
CA LYS A 487 -13.48 34.17 6.18
C LYS A 487 -12.09 34.04 6.82
N ARG A 488 -12.08 33.85 8.14
CA ARG A 488 -10.87 33.41 8.84
C ARG A 488 -10.82 31.89 8.80
N LEU A 489 -9.94 31.34 7.97
CA LEU A 489 -9.68 29.91 7.93
C LEU A 489 -8.55 29.57 8.88
N PHE A 490 -8.51 28.34 9.35
CA PHE A 490 -7.29 27.85 9.96
C PHE A 490 -6.20 27.74 8.88
N TYR A 491 -4.95 28.04 9.23
CA TYR A 491 -3.86 28.14 8.26
C TYR A 491 -3.70 26.88 7.38
N SER A 492 -3.92 25.68 7.94
CA SER A 492 -3.80 24.44 7.16
C SER A 492 -4.94 24.29 6.15
N ASP A 493 -6.13 24.76 6.49
CA ASP A 493 -7.31 24.66 5.63
C ASP A 493 -7.18 25.65 4.47
N TYR A 494 -6.63 26.83 4.72
CA TYR A 494 -6.30 27.77 3.65
C TYR A 494 -5.22 27.22 2.71
N ALA A 495 -4.14 26.63 3.23
CA ALA A 495 -3.10 26.04 2.37
C ALA A 495 -3.64 24.90 1.49
N ILE A 496 -4.53 24.06 2.02
CA ILE A 496 -5.20 22.99 1.25
C ILE A 496 -6.15 23.59 0.22
N LEU A 497 -6.90 24.64 0.58
CA LEU A 497 -7.77 25.35 -0.37
C LEU A 497 -6.97 25.85 -1.57
N VAL A 498 -5.85 26.53 -1.33
CA VAL A 498 -4.95 27.06 -2.37
C VAL A 498 -4.44 25.94 -3.28
N ASP A 499 -4.08 24.78 -2.72
CA ASP A 499 -3.64 23.63 -3.51
C ASP A 499 -4.75 23.08 -4.44
N GLN A 500 -6.01 23.11 -4.02
CA GLN A 500 -7.13 22.52 -4.76
C GLN A 500 -7.73 23.44 -5.85
N VAL A 501 -7.30 24.70 -5.93
CA VAL A 501 -7.81 25.69 -6.89
C VAL A 501 -7.11 25.58 -8.24
N ALA A 502 -7.82 25.96 -9.32
CA ALA A 502 -7.27 26.03 -10.67
C ALA A 502 -6.03 26.92 -10.74
N ARG A 503 -4.97 26.44 -11.41
CA ARG A 503 -3.61 27.02 -11.36
C ARG A 503 -3.18 27.65 -12.68
N ASP A 504 -4.13 27.91 -13.57
CA ASP A 504 -3.85 28.42 -14.91
C ASP A 504 -3.26 29.85 -14.87
N ASP A 505 -3.48 30.57 -13.77
CA ASP A 505 -2.95 31.90 -13.51
C ASP A 505 -2.07 31.90 -12.25
N LYS A 506 -0.79 31.55 -12.44
CA LYS A 506 0.21 31.47 -11.36
C LYS A 506 0.45 32.83 -10.69
N SER A 507 0.39 33.93 -11.45
CA SER A 507 0.61 35.28 -10.92
C SER A 507 -0.54 35.64 -9.98
N TYR A 508 -1.79 35.48 -10.44
CA TYR A 508 -2.96 35.71 -9.59
C TYR A 508 -2.91 34.89 -8.30
N LEU A 509 -2.52 33.61 -8.38
CA LEU A 509 -2.44 32.75 -7.20
C LEU A 509 -1.40 33.25 -6.19
N LEU A 510 -0.23 33.69 -6.66
CA LEU A 510 0.82 34.24 -5.81
C LEU A 510 0.38 35.58 -5.20
N ASP A 511 -0.17 36.48 -6.00
CA ASP A 511 -0.63 37.79 -5.56
C ASP A 511 -1.76 37.66 -4.52
N HIS A 512 -2.73 36.78 -4.79
CA HIS A 512 -3.80 36.46 -3.85
C HIS A 512 -3.25 35.87 -2.56
N LEU A 513 -2.32 34.91 -2.65
CA LEU A 513 -1.68 34.29 -1.49
C LEU A 513 -0.98 35.34 -0.63
N LEU A 514 -0.11 36.17 -1.23
CA LEU A 514 0.64 37.20 -0.51
C LEU A 514 -0.30 38.21 0.15
N SER A 515 -1.32 38.66 -0.58
CA SER A 515 -2.35 39.55 -0.05
C SER A 515 -3.11 38.93 1.12
N LYS A 516 -3.56 37.68 0.99
CA LYS A 516 -4.30 36.99 2.05
C LYS A 516 -3.40 36.70 3.25
N LEU A 517 -2.11 36.41 3.07
CA LEU A 517 -1.17 36.23 4.16
C LEU A 517 -1.15 37.45 5.09
N GLU A 518 -1.24 38.67 4.58
CA GLU A 518 -1.28 39.87 5.43
C GLU A 518 -2.50 39.93 6.38
N SER A 519 -3.57 39.20 6.08
CA SER A 519 -4.73 39.08 6.97
C SER A 519 -4.49 38.15 8.17
N TYR A 520 -3.39 37.40 8.19
CA TYR A 520 -2.99 36.48 9.25
C TYR A 520 -1.90 37.09 10.12
N LYS A 521 -1.86 36.69 11.39
CA LYS A 521 -0.72 37.05 12.27
C LYS A 521 0.57 36.45 11.72
N ASP A 522 1.71 37.07 11.95
CA ASP A 522 3.03 36.57 11.48
C ASP A 522 3.24 35.08 11.76
N LYS A 523 2.88 34.64 12.99
CA LYS A 523 2.93 33.22 13.38
C LYS A 523 2.07 32.30 12.50
N GLU A 524 0.91 32.77 12.06
CA GLU A 524 0.02 32.03 11.15
C GLU A 524 0.53 32.11 9.70
N GLN A 525 1.10 33.24 9.28
CA GLN A 525 1.68 33.41 7.93
C GLN A 525 2.76 32.37 7.64
N GLY A 526 3.77 32.24 8.50
CA GLY A 526 4.80 31.21 8.28
C GLY A 526 4.28 29.78 8.46
N LYS A 527 3.17 29.55 9.18
CA LYS A 527 2.50 28.24 9.16
C LYS A 527 1.85 27.95 7.81
N ILE A 528 1.16 28.92 7.20
CA ILE A 528 0.60 28.77 5.84
C ILE A 528 1.73 28.46 4.85
N LEU A 529 2.80 29.26 4.87
CA LEU A 529 3.98 29.05 4.02
C LEU A 529 4.61 27.68 4.26
N LYS A 530 4.73 27.22 5.52
CA LYS A 530 5.18 25.86 5.83
C LYS A 530 4.32 24.80 5.14
N TYR A 531 3.00 24.94 5.13
CA TYR A 531 2.12 23.99 4.46
C TYR A 531 2.29 24.03 2.95
N LEU A 532 2.37 25.23 2.38
CA LEU A 532 2.54 25.40 0.93
C LEU A 532 3.87 24.82 0.43
N LEU A 533 4.93 24.93 1.23
CA LEU A 533 6.22 24.30 0.95
C LEU A 533 6.19 22.76 0.98
N TYR A 534 5.09 22.10 1.36
CA TYR A 534 4.93 20.67 1.09
C TYR A 534 4.47 20.38 -0.34
N PHE A 535 3.91 21.35 -1.06
CA PHE A 535 3.40 21.16 -2.41
C PHE A 535 4.46 21.46 -3.48
N ASP A 536 4.70 20.51 -4.38
CA ASP A 536 5.72 20.62 -5.43
C ASP A 536 5.50 21.80 -6.38
N TRP A 537 4.24 22.15 -6.65
CA TRP A 537 3.93 23.29 -7.51
C TRP A 537 4.38 24.62 -6.91
N PHE A 538 4.29 24.78 -5.59
CA PHE A 538 4.70 26.01 -4.92
C PHE A 538 6.23 26.13 -4.89
N LYS A 539 6.94 25.01 -4.64
CA LYS A 539 8.41 24.98 -4.78
C LYS A 539 8.86 25.31 -6.21
N ALA A 540 8.19 24.74 -7.21
CA ALA A 540 8.46 25.02 -8.62
C ALA A 540 8.22 26.51 -8.94
N LEU A 541 7.14 27.09 -8.41
CA LEU A 541 6.87 28.52 -8.51
C LEU A 541 8.03 29.34 -7.90
N LEU A 542 8.46 29.05 -6.66
CA LEU A 542 9.59 29.77 -6.06
C LEU A 542 10.90 29.61 -6.86
N LEU A 543 11.13 28.45 -7.47
CA LEU A 543 12.29 28.23 -8.35
C LEU A 543 12.22 29.02 -9.65
N GLU A 544 11.02 29.19 -10.23
CA GLU A 544 10.79 30.07 -11.39
C GLU A 544 11.14 31.53 -11.04
N TYR A 545 10.84 31.94 -9.81
CA TYR A 545 11.10 33.28 -9.29
C TYR A 545 12.40 33.41 -8.48
N LYS A 546 13.33 32.43 -8.54
CA LYS A 546 14.57 32.43 -7.72
C LYS A 546 15.50 33.63 -7.93
N LYS A 547 15.29 34.40 -9.00
CA LYS A 547 16.02 35.64 -9.31
C LYS A 547 15.40 36.86 -8.62
N ASP A 548 14.16 36.76 -8.17
CA ASP A 548 13.47 37.80 -7.41
C ASP A 548 13.84 37.64 -5.93
N VAL A 549 14.98 38.23 -5.57
CA VAL A 549 15.54 38.16 -4.22
C VAL A 549 14.55 38.72 -3.19
N ASN A 550 13.83 39.80 -3.53
CA ASN A 550 12.87 40.44 -2.64
C ASN A 550 11.71 39.52 -2.27
N LEU A 551 11.12 38.82 -3.25
CA LEU A 551 10.05 37.85 -3.00
C LEU A 551 10.52 36.72 -2.08
N ILE A 552 11.71 36.17 -2.36
CA ILE A 552 12.28 35.07 -1.56
C ILE A 552 12.61 35.55 -0.14
N GLU A 553 13.18 36.75 0.03
CA GLU A 553 13.45 37.35 1.34
C GLU A 553 12.17 37.60 2.13
N GLN A 554 11.11 38.10 1.49
CA GLN A 554 9.81 38.30 2.13
C GLN A 554 9.24 36.98 2.65
N ILE A 555 9.24 35.92 1.83
CA ILE A 555 8.77 34.59 2.20
C ILE A 555 9.63 33.99 3.33
N THR A 556 10.95 34.14 3.22
CA THR A 556 11.92 33.62 4.20
C THR A 556 11.76 34.32 5.55
N THR A 557 11.59 35.65 5.55
CA THR A 557 11.39 36.45 6.76
C THR A 557 10.09 36.04 7.47
N LYS A 558 8.98 35.93 6.72
CA LYS A 558 7.69 35.46 7.26
C LYS A 558 7.79 34.04 7.82
N PHE A 559 8.56 33.17 7.20
CA PHE A 559 8.82 31.83 7.72
C PHE A 559 9.63 31.87 9.03
N LYS A 560 10.71 32.66 9.09
CA LYS A 560 11.58 32.84 10.28
C LYS A 560 10.83 33.35 11.50
N ASN A 561 9.88 34.28 11.32
CA ASN A 561 9.09 34.83 12.43
C ASN A 561 8.28 33.78 13.21
N VAL A 562 7.99 32.63 12.60
CA VAL A 562 7.19 31.55 13.22
C VAL A 562 8.07 30.52 13.91
N TYR A 563 9.27 30.32 13.38
CA TYR A 563 10.25 29.36 13.85
C TYR A 563 11.58 30.06 14.18
N PRO A 564 11.58 31.08 15.06
CA PRO A 564 12.80 31.81 15.41
C PRO A 564 13.76 30.94 16.23
N THR A 565 13.22 29.98 16.98
CA THR A 565 13.95 29.03 17.83
C THR A 565 13.59 27.60 17.44
N TYR A 566 14.32 27.12 16.44
CA TYR A 566 14.62 25.74 16.05
C TYR A 566 14.28 24.65 17.10
N THR A 567 13.49 23.62 16.73
CA THR A 567 13.38 22.33 17.47
C THR A 567 12.86 21.11 16.65
N GLY A 568 12.68 21.17 15.32
CA GLY A 568 12.01 20.09 14.55
C GLY A 568 12.60 19.81 13.17
N GLU A 569 12.74 18.52 12.82
CA GLU A 569 13.44 18.04 11.62
C GLU A 569 12.88 18.58 10.29
N ASP A 570 11.56 18.69 10.14
CA ASP A 570 10.86 19.07 8.90
C ASP A 570 10.93 20.57 8.57
N GLU A 571 10.99 21.41 9.60
CA GLU A 571 11.09 22.86 9.49
C GLU A 571 12.48 23.31 9.04
N ASP A 572 13.51 22.58 9.48
CA ASP A 572 14.90 22.81 9.11
C ASP A 572 15.12 22.68 7.61
N HIS A 573 14.47 21.70 6.97
CA HIS A 573 14.59 21.46 5.52
C HIS A 573 14.08 22.64 4.73
N LYS A 574 13.01 23.26 5.21
CA LYS A 574 12.29 24.32 4.52
C LYS A 574 13.00 25.64 4.66
N LEU A 575 13.48 25.96 5.86
CA LEU A 575 14.29 27.14 6.08
C LEU A 575 15.60 27.04 5.29
N PHE A 576 16.27 25.88 5.36
CA PHE A 576 17.46 25.61 4.57
C PHE A 576 17.20 25.68 3.07
N PHE A 577 16.11 25.09 2.57
CA PHE A 577 15.74 25.15 1.16
C PHE A 577 15.62 26.61 0.69
N LEU A 578 14.93 27.46 1.45
CA LEU A 578 14.73 28.86 1.11
C LEU A 578 16.04 29.65 1.13
N GLU A 579 16.87 29.45 2.16
CA GLU A 579 18.17 30.15 2.28
C GLU A 579 19.14 29.73 1.17
N THR A 580 19.13 28.46 0.77
CA THR A 580 20.08 27.95 -0.25
C THR A 580 19.75 28.33 -1.69
N LEU A 581 18.60 28.97 -1.96
CA LEU A 581 18.18 29.33 -3.32
C LEU A 581 19.16 30.27 -4.04
N TYR A 582 19.97 31.05 -3.32
CA TYR A 582 20.85 32.08 -3.90
C TYR A 582 22.34 31.99 -3.52
N TYR A 583 22.74 31.04 -2.66
CA TYR A 583 24.13 30.88 -2.21
C TYR A 583 25.01 30.03 -3.15
N ASN A 584 26.33 30.25 -3.14
CA ASN A 584 27.30 29.36 -3.77
C ASN A 584 27.59 28.12 -2.88
N ILE A 585 28.30 27.10 -3.39
CA ILE A 585 28.52 25.85 -2.65
C ILE A 585 29.27 26.04 -1.33
N ASP A 586 30.19 27.01 -1.25
CA ASP A 586 30.99 27.25 -0.05
C ASP A 586 30.13 27.87 1.05
N GLN A 587 29.27 28.81 0.68
CA GLN A 587 28.27 29.41 1.56
C GLN A 587 27.23 28.37 1.99
N LYS A 588 26.74 27.52 1.08
CA LYS A 588 25.81 26.43 1.44
C LYS A 588 26.45 25.45 2.43
N ASN A 589 27.70 25.03 2.19
CA ASN A 589 28.43 24.14 3.11
C ASN A 589 28.68 24.80 4.48
N ALA A 590 28.99 26.09 4.50
CA ALA A 590 29.13 26.85 5.73
C ALA A 590 27.83 26.87 6.54
N LEU A 591 26.67 27.06 5.88
CA LEU A 591 25.35 27.00 6.52
C LEU A 591 25.06 25.60 7.10
N ILE A 592 25.31 24.53 6.34
CA ILE A 592 25.12 23.15 6.84
C ILE A 592 25.94 22.92 8.11
N LYS A 593 27.20 23.38 8.12
CA LYS A 593 28.09 23.25 9.28
C LYS A 593 27.66 24.12 10.46
N GLN A 594 27.31 25.39 10.19
CA GLN A 594 26.87 26.36 11.20
C GLN A 594 25.63 25.88 11.96
N HIS A 595 24.70 25.23 11.25
CA HIS A 595 23.46 24.73 11.84
C HIS A 595 23.50 23.25 12.24
N GLU A 596 24.68 22.61 12.19
CA GLU A 596 24.87 21.19 12.52
C GLU A 596 23.94 20.23 11.72
N LEU A 597 23.53 20.64 10.52
CA LEU A 597 22.53 19.93 9.70
C LEU A 597 23.12 18.78 8.88
N THR A 598 24.41 18.49 9.04
CA THR A 598 25.14 17.47 8.25
C THR A 598 24.54 16.07 8.40
N ASN A 599 23.85 15.82 9.51
CA ASN A 599 23.19 14.56 9.82
C ASN A 599 21.66 14.64 9.80
N ASN A 600 21.10 15.79 9.42
CA ASN A 600 19.67 15.93 9.19
C ASN A 600 19.34 15.39 7.78
N TRP A 601 18.70 14.22 7.73
CA TRP A 601 18.50 13.45 6.49
C TRP A 601 17.83 14.27 5.39
N ALA A 602 16.69 14.91 5.67
CA ALA A 602 15.96 15.57 4.61
C ALA A 602 16.44 17.01 4.29
N VAL A 603 17.29 17.61 5.14
CA VAL A 603 18.13 18.76 4.74
C VAL A 603 19.10 18.28 3.67
N MET A 604 19.86 17.24 3.97
CA MET A 604 20.88 16.71 3.07
C MET A 604 20.27 16.19 1.76
N GLN A 605 19.09 15.59 1.80
CA GLN A 605 18.31 15.25 0.60
C GLN A 605 18.05 16.49 -0.26
N THR A 606 17.43 17.52 0.32
CA THR A 606 17.06 18.74 -0.40
C THR A 606 18.30 19.47 -0.92
N PHE A 607 19.35 19.52 -0.11
CA PHE A 607 20.64 20.08 -0.47
C PHE A 607 21.25 19.37 -1.69
N CYS A 608 21.46 18.05 -1.59
CA CYS A 608 22.12 17.27 -2.62
C CYS A 608 21.31 17.19 -3.93
N GLN A 609 19.98 17.22 -3.87
CA GLN A 609 19.12 17.25 -5.06
C GLN A 609 19.29 18.51 -5.91
N ASN A 610 19.74 19.61 -5.31
CA ASN A 610 19.90 20.90 -5.97
C ASN A 610 21.34 21.22 -6.40
N LEU A 611 22.29 20.30 -6.17
CA LEU A 611 23.68 20.49 -6.59
C LEU A 611 23.85 20.19 -8.08
N GLY A 612 24.47 21.14 -8.80
CA GLY A 612 25.01 20.89 -10.13
C GLY A 612 26.24 19.97 -10.08
N TRP A 613 26.62 19.41 -11.23
CA TRP A 613 27.73 18.45 -11.31
C TRP A 613 29.05 18.95 -10.69
N GLN A 614 29.39 20.22 -10.93
CA GLN A 614 30.60 20.83 -10.36
C GLN A 614 30.47 21.06 -8.84
N GLU A 615 29.28 21.45 -8.37
CA GLU A 615 29.02 21.59 -6.94
C GLU A 615 29.08 20.24 -6.22
N CYS A 616 28.67 19.13 -6.86
CA CYS A 616 28.86 17.79 -6.31
C CYS A 616 30.35 17.44 -6.12
N ILE A 617 31.22 17.84 -7.06
CA ILE A 617 32.67 17.63 -6.93
C ILE A 617 33.21 18.45 -5.74
N GLN A 618 32.84 19.71 -5.65
CA GLN A 618 33.26 20.61 -4.56
C GLN A 618 32.78 20.12 -3.21
N PHE A 619 31.54 19.63 -3.14
CA PHE A 619 30.99 19.02 -1.93
C PHE A 619 31.76 17.76 -1.52
N LEU A 620 32.06 16.85 -2.46
CA LEU A 620 32.86 15.65 -2.16
C LEU A 620 34.31 15.97 -1.75
N GLN A 621 34.89 17.08 -2.22
CA GLN A 621 36.21 17.52 -1.74
C GLN A 621 36.21 17.86 -0.25
N LYS A 622 35.07 18.33 0.28
CA LYS A 622 34.85 18.64 1.70
C LYS A 622 34.20 17.47 2.46
N TRP A 623 34.09 16.29 1.85
CA TRP A 623 33.37 15.13 2.40
C TRP A 623 33.82 14.73 3.81
N GLY A 624 35.13 14.78 4.08
CA GLY A 624 35.70 14.46 5.39
C GLY A 624 35.42 15.52 6.47
N GLU A 625 35.15 16.76 6.07
CA GLU A 625 34.94 17.90 6.98
C GLU A 625 33.51 17.99 7.53
N LEU A 626 32.55 17.33 6.86
CA LEU A 626 31.12 17.47 7.15
C LEU A 626 30.60 16.50 8.22
N ASN A 627 31.42 15.63 8.82
CA ASN A 627 31.02 14.69 9.87
C ASN A 627 29.65 13.98 9.65
N ILE A 628 29.39 13.56 8.40
CA ILE A 628 28.14 12.90 8.01
C ILE A 628 28.17 11.44 8.50
N LYS A 629 27.06 10.90 9.01
CA LYS A 629 26.91 9.48 9.37
C LYS A 629 27.14 8.59 8.15
N GLU A 630 27.81 7.46 8.35
CA GLU A 630 28.20 6.54 7.28
C GLU A 630 27.01 6.05 6.43
N GLN A 631 25.88 5.74 7.06
CA GLN A 631 24.66 5.35 6.35
C GLN A 631 24.18 6.46 5.40
N MET A 632 24.15 7.72 5.84
CA MET A 632 23.75 8.86 5.00
C MET A 632 24.73 9.13 3.87
N ARG A 633 26.02 8.96 4.11
CA ARG A 633 27.08 9.08 3.09
C ARG A 633 26.80 8.17 1.90
N GLN A 634 26.47 6.92 2.19
CA GLN A 634 26.19 5.92 1.15
C GLN A 634 24.97 6.31 0.31
N ILE A 635 23.92 6.79 0.97
CA ILE A 635 22.69 7.21 0.31
C ILE A 635 22.92 8.47 -0.55
N ILE A 636 23.70 9.45 -0.07
CA ILE A 636 24.00 10.67 -0.84
C ILE A 636 24.69 10.34 -2.17
N VAL A 637 25.73 9.50 -2.13
CA VAL A 637 26.49 9.15 -3.33
C VAL A 637 25.66 8.30 -4.29
N ASN A 638 24.98 7.27 -3.77
CA ASN A 638 24.22 6.34 -4.60
C ASN A 638 22.93 6.96 -5.14
N GLU A 639 22.17 7.67 -4.29
CA GLU A 639 20.84 8.14 -4.63
C GLU A 639 20.83 9.52 -5.27
N TYR A 640 21.46 10.50 -4.63
CA TYR A 640 21.39 11.88 -5.10
C TYR A 640 22.42 12.19 -6.17
N PHE A 641 23.65 11.70 -6.02
CA PHE A 641 24.64 11.85 -7.09
C PHE A 641 24.46 10.81 -8.19
N GLY A 642 23.71 9.73 -7.91
CA GLY A 642 23.41 8.68 -8.87
C GLY A 642 24.65 7.88 -9.26
N ILE A 643 25.58 7.68 -8.33
CA ILE A 643 26.87 7.01 -8.58
C ILE A 643 26.88 5.69 -7.81
N ALA A 644 26.93 4.56 -8.52
CA ALA A 644 26.94 3.25 -7.90
C ALA A 644 28.30 2.93 -7.23
N LEU A 645 28.48 3.36 -5.98
CA LEU A 645 29.72 3.19 -5.23
C LEU A 645 29.50 2.20 -4.06
N PRO A 646 30.20 1.05 -4.01
CA PRO A 646 29.97 0.04 -2.96
C PRO A 646 30.35 0.46 -1.54
N SER A 647 31.35 1.31 -1.39
CA SER A 647 31.83 1.85 -0.11
C SER A 647 32.15 3.33 -0.27
N VAL A 648 31.82 4.12 0.74
CA VAL A 648 32.00 5.58 0.81
C VAL A 648 33.16 6.00 1.73
N GLU A 649 34.13 5.10 1.91
CA GLU A 649 35.40 5.38 2.58
C GLU A 649 36.25 6.42 1.83
N ALA A 650 37.27 6.95 2.50
CA ALA A 650 38.09 8.05 2.00
C ALA A 650 38.75 7.73 0.64
N GLU A 651 39.35 6.54 0.47
CA GLU A 651 40.03 6.17 -0.78
C GLU A 651 39.04 6.03 -1.96
N PRO A 652 37.92 5.28 -1.85
CA PRO A 652 36.88 5.26 -2.88
C PRO A 652 36.38 6.64 -3.30
N ILE A 653 36.19 7.56 -2.34
CA ILE A 653 35.73 8.92 -2.61
C ILE A 653 36.79 9.76 -3.32
N GLN A 654 38.07 9.68 -2.93
CA GLN A 654 39.14 10.39 -3.64
C GLN A 654 39.29 9.93 -5.08
N LYS A 655 39.17 8.61 -5.30
CA LYS A 655 39.14 8.02 -6.64
C LYS A 655 37.93 8.50 -7.45
N LEU A 656 36.76 8.58 -6.81
CA LEU A 656 35.55 9.11 -7.42
C LEU A 656 35.72 10.57 -7.86
N ILE A 657 36.24 11.45 -6.99
CA ILE A 657 36.50 12.87 -7.30
C ILE A 657 37.44 12.99 -8.51
N LYS A 658 38.53 12.21 -8.52
CA LYS A 658 39.48 12.17 -9.64
C LYS A 658 38.81 11.74 -10.95
N ASP A 659 37.92 10.75 -10.88
CA ASP A 659 37.16 10.30 -12.05
C ASP A 659 36.14 11.36 -12.50
N MET A 660 35.43 12.04 -11.57
CA MET A 660 34.46 13.11 -11.86
C MET A 660 35.07 14.33 -12.55
N LYS A 661 36.33 14.65 -12.24
CA LYS A 661 37.09 15.72 -12.90
C LYS A 661 37.52 15.34 -14.34
N LYS A 662 37.63 14.05 -14.64
CA LYS A 662 38.14 13.54 -15.92
C LYS A 662 37.04 13.12 -16.90
N MET A 663 35.87 12.77 -16.38
CA MET A 663 34.77 12.20 -17.15
C MET A 663 33.54 13.07 -17.01
N ASN A 664 32.77 13.21 -18.09
CA ASN A 664 31.43 13.77 -17.97
C ASN A 664 30.57 12.83 -17.11
N GLU A 665 29.56 13.41 -16.46
CA GLU A 665 28.65 12.71 -15.55
C GLU A 665 28.05 11.43 -16.15
N TYR A 666 27.66 11.44 -17.43
CA TYR A 666 27.03 10.29 -18.08
C TYR A 666 27.98 9.09 -18.18
N ALA A 667 29.21 9.33 -18.66
CA ALA A 667 30.24 8.31 -18.78
C ALA A 667 30.65 7.75 -17.41
N LEU A 668 30.76 8.63 -16.41
CA LEU A 668 31.10 8.23 -15.06
C LEU A 668 30.05 7.30 -14.45
N LYS A 669 28.77 7.70 -14.50
CA LYS A 669 27.65 6.89 -13.97
C LYS A 669 27.62 5.50 -14.61
N CYS A 670 27.79 5.42 -15.93
CA CYS A 670 27.88 4.14 -16.64
C CYS A 670 29.09 3.28 -16.20
N ARG A 671 30.26 3.91 -15.97
CA ARG A 671 31.47 3.23 -15.49
C ARG A 671 31.26 2.62 -14.11
N TYR A 672 30.68 3.36 -13.17
CA TYR A 672 30.45 2.86 -11.80
C TYR A 672 29.37 1.79 -11.74
N LEU A 673 28.30 1.93 -12.53
CA LEU A 673 27.31 0.85 -12.73
C LEU A 673 27.94 -0.44 -13.29
N LYS A 674 28.89 -0.33 -14.22
CA LYS A 674 29.65 -1.50 -14.71
C LYS A 674 30.51 -2.15 -13.62
N LYS A 675 31.14 -1.36 -12.74
CA LYS A 675 31.97 -1.87 -11.62
C LYS A 675 31.14 -2.73 -10.65
N VAL A 676 29.88 -2.37 -10.40
CA VAL A 676 28.96 -3.13 -9.54
C VAL A 676 28.18 -4.22 -10.29
N GLN A 677 28.66 -4.63 -11.47
CA GLN A 677 28.03 -5.67 -12.30
C GLN A 677 26.58 -5.36 -12.70
N MET A 678 26.28 -4.08 -12.93
CA MET A 678 25.02 -3.59 -13.47
C MET A 678 25.25 -2.75 -14.74
N PRO A 679 25.88 -3.31 -15.80
CA PRO A 679 26.10 -2.56 -17.03
C PRO A 679 24.76 -2.09 -17.61
N VAL A 680 24.69 -0.83 -18.01
CA VAL A 680 23.49 -0.21 -18.61
C VAL A 680 23.67 0.16 -20.08
N GLN A 681 24.86 -0.04 -20.65
CA GLN A 681 25.18 0.31 -22.04
C GLN A 681 25.30 -0.93 -22.93
N ARG A 682 24.97 -0.76 -24.22
CA ARG A 682 25.33 -1.69 -25.30
C ARG A 682 26.80 -1.50 -25.70
N ARG A 683 27.35 -2.40 -26.53
CA ARG A 683 28.73 -2.28 -27.08
C ARG A 683 29.02 -0.94 -27.77
N LYS A 684 28.01 -0.22 -28.26
CA LYS A 684 28.11 1.09 -28.92
C LYS A 684 27.94 2.30 -27.97
N GLY A 685 28.01 2.10 -26.65
CA GLY A 685 27.92 3.19 -25.66
C GLY A 685 26.51 3.76 -25.41
N LYS A 686 25.51 3.42 -26.22
CA LYS A 686 24.10 3.81 -25.96
C LYS A 686 23.50 3.01 -24.82
N LEU A 687 22.56 3.61 -24.08
CA LEU A 687 21.78 2.92 -23.05
C LEU A 687 21.06 1.69 -23.63
N ASN A 688 21.09 0.60 -22.88
CA ASN A 688 20.35 -0.60 -23.16
C ASN A 688 19.04 -0.59 -22.35
N TYR A 689 18.01 0.05 -22.89
CA TYR A 689 16.72 0.22 -22.21
C TYR A 689 16.07 -1.09 -21.78
N GLU A 690 16.30 -2.19 -22.50
CA GLU A 690 15.81 -3.51 -22.10
C GLU A 690 16.49 -4.01 -20.81
N LEU A 691 17.81 -3.80 -20.70
CA LEU A 691 18.57 -4.19 -19.52
C LEU A 691 18.28 -3.27 -18.33
N ILE A 692 18.12 -1.97 -18.59
CA ILE A 692 17.66 -0.98 -17.60
C ILE A 692 16.27 -1.34 -17.08
N TYR A 693 15.33 -1.66 -17.98
CA TYR A 693 14.01 -2.12 -17.61
C TYR A 693 14.07 -3.36 -16.73
N LYS A 694 14.92 -4.34 -17.07
CA LYS A 694 15.14 -5.54 -16.24
C LYS A 694 15.63 -5.19 -14.83
N TYR A 695 16.56 -4.26 -14.68
CA TYR A 695 17.00 -3.80 -13.35
C TYR A 695 15.90 -3.05 -12.61
N LEU A 696 15.23 -2.10 -13.25
CA LEU A 696 14.14 -1.35 -12.61
C LEU A 696 13.04 -2.30 -12.16
N HIS A 697 12.61 -3.21 -13.04
CA HIS A 697 11.58 -4.20 -12.73
C HIS A 697 11.98 -5.13 -11.58
N TYR A 698 13.24 -5.55 -11.52
CA TYR A 698 13.78 -6.34 -10.41
C TYR A 698 13.66 -5.63 -9.05
N TYR A 699 13.90 -4.31 -9.02
CA TYR A 699 13.76 -3.49 -7.81
C TYR A 699 12.34 -2.94 -7.60
N PHE A 700 11.48 -3.10 -8.61
CA PHE A 700 10.08 -2.71 -8.59
C PHE A 700 9.20 -3.86 -8.08
N ALA A 701 9.40 -4.23 -6.81
CA ALA A 701 8.46 -5.08 -6.11
C ALA A 701 7.39 -4.17 -5.50
N GLU A 702 6.32 -3.88 -6.25
CA GLU A 702 5.26 -2.95 -5.81
C GLU A 702 4.74 -3.29 -4.42
N GLU A 703 4.68 -4.58 -4.06
CA GLU A 703 4.37 -5.05 -2.72
C GLU A 703 4.79 -6.54 -2.61
N GLY A 704 5.67 -6.95 -1.70
CA GLY A 704 6.21 -8.34 -1.71
C GLY A 704 5.36 -9.47 -1.07
N PHE A 705 5.38 -10.71 -1.58
CA PHE A 705 4.55 -11.86 -1.12
C PHE A 705 4.48 -12.15 0.39
N ILE A 706 5.52 -11.77 1.12
CA ILE A 706 5.80 -12.03 2.54
C ILE A 706 5.97 -10.67 3.24
N ASN A 707 5.67 -10.65 4.53
CA ASN A 707 5.30 -9.52 5.37
C ASN A 707 6.27 -8.31 5.36
N SER A 708 6.27 -7.47 4.33
CA SER A 708 7.00 -6.20 4.36
C SER A 708 6.12 -5.03 3.94
N GLY A 709 6.05 -4.03 4.83
CA GLY A 709 5.61 -2.68 4.49
C GLY A 709 6.44 -2.06 3.36
N TYR A 710 6.01 -0.88 2.92
CA TYR A 710 6.46 -0.12 1.75
C TYR A 710 7.90 0.42 1.83
N THR A 711 8.91 -0.41 2.04
CA THR A 711 10.31 0.04 2.03
C THR A 711 11.08 -0.64 0.92
N THR A 712 11.22 0.04 -0.21
CA THR A 712 12.10 -0.34 -1.30
C THR A 712 13.54 -0.01 -0.90
N SER A 713 14.43 -1.01 -0.87
CA SER A 713 15.88 -0.78 -0.79
C SER A 713 16.34 -0.14 -2.13
N THR A 714 16.22 1.19 -2.25
CA THR A 714 16.37 1.89 -3.54
C THR A 714 17.80 2.30 -3.88
N GLY A 715 18.74 2.26 -2.91
CA GLY A 715 20.11 2.75 -3.09
C GLY A 715 20.79 2.25 -4.36
N VAL A 716 20.62 0.98 -4.71
CA VAL A 716 21.28 0.37 -5.88
C VAL A 716 20.65 0.77 -7.22
N ILE A 717 19.36 1.15 -7.25
CA ILE A 717 18.65 1.46 -8.51
C ILE A 717 18.67 2.96 -8.85
N HIS A 718 18.84 3.84 -7.87
CA HIS A 718 18.87 5.28 -8.11
C HIS A 718 19.94 5.76 -9.11
N PRO A 719 21.15 5.17 -9.20
CA PRO A 719 22.09 5.51 -10.27
C PRO A 719 21.50 5.32 -11.67
N ILE A 720 20.62 4.33 -11.85
CA ILE A 720 19.91 4.06 -13.12
C ILE A 720 18.81 5.10 -13.34
N ILE A 721 18.02 5.41 -12.31
CA ILE A 721 16.97 6.44 -12.36
C ILE A 721 17.59 7.80 -12.75
N ASN A 722 18.71 8.15 -12.14
CA ASN A 722 19.45 9.37 -12.45
C ASN A 722 19.92 9.44 -13.91
N LEU A 723 20.38 8.33 -14.49
CA LEU A 723 20.71 8.27 -15.91
C LEU A 723 19.49 8.50 -16.79
N LEU A 724 18.34 7.92 -16.45
CA LEU A 724 17.09 8.09 -17.20
C LEU A 724 16.55 9.53 -17.11
N LYS A 725 16.56 10.13 -15.91
CA LYS A 725 16.20 11.54 -15.70
C LYS A 725 16.99 12.46 -16.63
N LYS A 726 18.29 12.21 -16.75
CA LYS A 726 19.17 13.00 -17.62
C LYS A 726 18.88 12.77 -19.10
N GLU A 727 18.77 11.51 -19.53
CA GLU A 727 18.48 11.14 -20.92
C GLU A 727 17.17 11.75 -21.43
N PHE A 728 16.13 11.76 -20.58
CA PHE A 728 14.79 12.22 -20.95
C PHE A 728 14.42 13.60 -20.39
N LYS A 729 15.37 14.33 -19.79
CA LYS A 729 15.13 15.64 -19.13
C LYS A 729 13.92 15.62 -18.19
N SER A 730 13.81 14.58 -17.38
CA SER A 730 12.67 14.34 -16.48
C SER A 730 13.05 14.60 -15.02
N THR A 731 12.08 15.06 -14.22
CA THR A 731 12.21 15.25 -12.77
C THR A 731 11.76 14.02 -11.96
N GLN A 732 11.24 12.99 -12.63
CA GLN A 732 10.60 11.84 -12.00
C GLN A 732 11.62 10.92 -11.31
N ASN A 733 11.38 10.62 -10.03
CA ASN A 733 12.22 9.74 -9.21
C ASN A 733 11.59 8.36 -8.96
N SER A 734 10.33 8.15 -9.35
CA SER A 734 9.62 6.89 -9.13
C SER A 734 10.12 5.80 -10.07
N VAL A 735 10.45 4.63 -9.51
CA VAL A 735 10.76 3.43 -10.30
C VAL A 735 9.56 3.06 -11.18
N ASP A 736 8.34 3.11 -10.64
CA ASP A 736 7.05 2.84 -11.29
C ASP A 736 6.89 3.69 -12.55
N TYR A 737 7.16 4.99 -12.42
CA TYR A 737 7.13 5.93 -13.53
C TYR A 737 8.06 5.46 -14.65
N TRP A 738 9.31 5.10 -14.32
CA TRP A 738 10.29 4.68 -15.31
C TRP A 738 9.96 3.32 -15.94
N VAL A 739 9.46 2.37 -15.15
CA VAL A 739 8.96 1.08 -15.66
C VAL A 739 7.80 1.31 -16.63
N GLY A 740 6.82 2.15 -16.27
CA GLY A 740 5.69 2.51 -17.13
C GLY A 740 6.12 3.27 -18.39
N PHE A 741 7.00 4.25 -18.24
CA PHE A 741 7.52 5.08 -19.33
C PHE A 741 8.26 4.24 -20.38
N LEU A 742 9.15 3.34 -19.94
CA LEU A 742 9.91 2.46 -20.84
C LEU A 742 8.99 1.48 -21.58
N LYS A 743 7.93 0.97 -20.92
CA LYS A 743 6.89 0.15 -21.57
C LYS A 743 6.12 0.94 -22.64
N GLN A 744 5.64 2.13 -22.30
CA GLN A 744 4.76 2.94 -23.16
C GLN A 744 5.47 3.47 -24.40
N LYS A 745 6.74 3.90 -24.26
CA LYS A 745 7.52 4.47 -25.37
C LYS A 745 7.96 3.44 -26.42
N ARG A 746 7.60 2.16 -26.27
CA ARG A 746 8.05 1.05 -27.15
C ARG A 746 9.57 0.99 -27.32
N LEU A 747 10.32 1.53 -26.35
CA LEU A 747 11.79 1.46 -26.30
C LEU A 747 12.27 0.04 -25.96
N ILE A 748 11.33 -0.82 -25.55
CA ILE A 748 11.46 -2.26 -25.45
C ILE A 748 10.64 -2.92 -26.57
N GLY A 749 11.22 -3.92 -27.25
CA GLY A 749 10.51 -4.66 -28.28
C GLY A 749 9.38 -5.47 -27.64
N ILE A 750 8.12 -5.10 -27.90
CA ILE A 750 6.94 -5.83 -27.43
C ILE A 750 6.74 -7.07 -28.31
N ARG A 751 7.63 -8.05 -28.18
CA ARG A 751 7.35 -9.47 -28.41
C ARG A 751 7.90 -10.25 -27.22
N PHE A 752 7.47 -9.88 -26.02
CA PHE A 752 7.66 -10.71 -24.83
C PHE A 752 6.63 -11.85 -24.86
N LYS A 753 6.90 -12.89 -25.66
CA LYS A 753 6.42 -14.24 -25.35
C LYS A 753 7.41 -14.83 -24.36
N THR A 754 7.08 -14.79 -23.06
CA THR A 754 7.45 -15.79 -22.02
C THR A 754 8.91 -16.25 -21.84
N GLU A 755 9.91 -15.70 -22.52
CA GLU A 755 11.32 -16.04 -22.35
C GLU A 755 12.04 -14.98 -21.49
N PHE A 756 11.65 -14.88 -20.22
CA PHE A 756 12.20 -13.87 -19.29
C PHE A 756 13.69 -14.12 -18.93
N LEU A 757 14.24 -15.33 -19.12
CA LEU A 757 15.58 -15.68 -18.62
C LEU A 757 16.46 -16.58 -19.53
N GLY A 758 16.12 -16.79 -20.80
CA GLY A 758 16.88 -17.68 -21.69
C GLY A 758 18.31 -17.22 -22.03
N ASN A 759 18.61 -15.91 -22.01
CA ASN A 759 19.86 -15.39 -22.58
C ASN A 759 20.63 -14.40 -21.68
N PHE A 760 20.74 -14.69 -20.38
CA PHE A 760 21.90 -14.24 -19.59
C PHE A 760 23.04 -15.28 -19.71
N THR A 761 23.42 -15.67 -20.92
CA THR A 761 24.68 -16.39 -21.14
C THR A 761 25.82 -15.42 -20.88
N PHE A 762 26.47 -15.56 -19.73
CA PHE A 762 27.82 -15.05 -19.54
C PHE A 762 28.67 -15.67 -20.65
N LYS A 763 29.23 -14.85 -21.55
CA LYS A 763 30.32 -15.32 -22.39
C LYS A 763 31.42 -15.80 -21.44
N HIS A 764 31.60 -17.10 -21.35
CA HIS A 764 32.86 -17.70 -20.91
C HIS A 764 33.95 -17.15 -21.83
N THR A 765 34.79 -16.26 -21.32
CA THR A 765 36.11 -16.00 -21.90
C THR A 765 37.08 -16.88 -21.14
N TYR A 766 37.31 -18.09 -21.64
CA TYR A 766 38.57 -18.82 -21.50
C TYR A 766 38.69 -19.80 -22.67
N SER A 767 39.63 -19.54 -23.57
CA SER A 767 40.59 -20.53 -24.10
C SER A 767 41.57 -19.78 -25.02
N THR A 768 42.82 -19.66 -24.58
CA THR A 768 44.02 -20.25 -25.22
C THR A 768 44.55 -19.47 -26.42
N LEU A 769 45.76 -18.93 -26.24
CA LEU A 769 46.82 -18.95 -27.24
C LEU A 769 48.14 -19.02 -26.45
N PHE A 770 48.63 -20.25 -26.31
CA PHE A 770 50.05 -20.52 -26.53
C PHE A 770 50.22 -20.48 -28.06
N ASP A 771 50.81 -19.40 -28.54
CA ASP A 771 52.05 -19.37 -29.33
C ASP A 771 52.57 -17.92 -29.32
#